data_AF-A0A6H9GNS4-F1
#
_entry.id   AF-A0A6H9GNS4-F1
#
_cell.length_a   1.000
_cell.length_b   1.000
_cell.length_c   1.000
_cell.angle_alpha   90.00
_cell.angle_beta   90.00
_cell.angle_gamma   90.00
#
_symmetry.space_group_name_H-M   'P 1'
#
loop_
_entity.id
_entity.type
_entity.pdbx_description
1 polymer ?
#
loop_
_entity_poly.entity_id
_entity_poly.type
_entity_poly.pdbx_seq_one_letter_code
_entity_poly.pdbx_strand_id
1 'polypeptide(L)'
;MLTRVPEEIRLAEKAIDFDEFFSQEPLKFQFYYGDNNQAEIVNTIYLEDGNNPLTLYLEVFNDSEQDVIFKNSNSPAGKLATVQAGGSQAASEKKCHFQLRWEKDLGLKPSEIEIDDKSGQWQVNYDEEFRFFSMYFLHQSGLTLKPNEKIQIGFSKLTANNRTVKSSNVELLYGGIGLISTGTANELIEEQVSSKNAVSVINHLRKTEIPLQFRVLGSNAILNDGTTQNTLKLKVLNSPLSNNTRPILLLNQSSKFIVSFEQGDYPDALVTQISQLSSVQIAVEDTNSWASDHTAHSTQWSFTPKINQLTAGQGIELTISNLVTDSASGLACIYIDYQNIGSYPDGRLVIPIEKTPLLYSGGQVGIGTKTFDRETTKLKVNGDIVLGKDEINKKFIFHCRTDSEGFLQITHDKNDNNWDWDQGITLKRGGNVGIGTTNPAAKLHVNGGNAVISGKVGIGTTTPQAKLHVDGGDAVISGKVAIRTTNPQIDLAIGDNDTGLKQQGDGILAIYTNNAERVRINSDGKVGIGTSHIDSDRLVIQSAANEKTLRLIGPNDFGVGAQLNFGDRNEVYLTENQDRKLLIHADNQITLDSPSVGIGTNDPKAKLHVNGGDAVISGKVAIRTTNPQIDLAIGDNDTGLKQQGDGILAIYTNNAERVRVNASGDVGIGTVSPTAKLHVTGRIRLDDVPVWDGSAAYDVTWGHGVGDDRYNVICREGSSERYKQNIMPLEDDFQKILTLEPKAYQMKEGHGNEDEWQFGYIAEELDQVGLKSLVVYDRSGRPDGIQYKKMCIYLNEVLKNQQNYLERLENKVNELNQKLTAGQ
;
A
#
# COMPACT_ATOMS: atom_id res chain seq x y z
N MET A 1 48.66 -65.00 -36.18
CA MET A 1 49.67 -65.95 -36.68
C MET A 1 50.45 -65.22 -37.75
N LEU A 2 51.75 -64.99 -37.54
CA LEU A 2 52.67 -64.60 -38.60
C LEU A 2 53.83 -65.60 -38.53
N THR A 3 54.02 -66.25 -39.66
CA THR A 3 54.91 -67.36 -40.00
C THR A 3 56.39 -66.94 -40.04
N ARG A 4 57.28 -67.95 -40.06
CA ARG A 4 58.73 -67.85 -40.28
C ARG A 4 59.12 -66.71 -41.24
N VAL A 5 60.28 -66.11 -40.98
CA VAL A 5 60.95 -65.12 -41.86
C VAL A 5 60.78 -65.55 -43.33
N PRO A 6 60.36 -64.65 -44.24
CA PRO A 6 60.19 -64.97 -45.65
C PRO A 6 61.47 -65.54 -46.27
N GLU A 7 61.34 -66.62 -47.05
CA GLU A 7 62.42 -67.28 -47.80
C GLU A 7 63.21 -66.27 -48.68
N GLU A 8 62.55 -65.18 -49.08
CA GLU A 8 63.07 -64.08 -49.89
C GLU A 8 64.18 -63.27 -49.19
N ILE A 9 64.09 -63.08 -47.86
CA ILE A 9 65.15 -62.43 -47.07
C ILE A 9 66.28 -63.43 -46.82
N ARG A 10 65.93 -64.70 -46.58
CA ARG A 10 66.86 -65.82 -46.37
C ARG A 10 67.79 -66.06 -47.56
N LEU A 11 67.30 -65.81 -48.78
CA LEU A 11 68.08 -65.95 -50.01
C LEU A 11 68.93 -64.72 -50.34
N ALA A 12 68.68 -63.55 -49.72
CA ALA A 12 69.40 -62.31 -49.97
C ALA A 12 70.68 -62.15 -49.11
N GLU A 13 70.78 -62.85 -47.98
CA GLU A 13 71.96 -62.90 -47.11
C GLU A 13 72.89 -64.11 -47.41
N LYS A 14 73.03 -64.52 -48.68
CA LYS A 14 74.08 -65.50 -49.03
C LYS A 14 75.47 -64.86 -48.86
N ALA A 15 76.25 -65.40 -47.93
CA ALA A 15 77.70 -65.19 -47.90
C ALA A 15 78.30 -65.54 -49.26
N ILE A 16 79.30 -64.76 -49.67
CA ILE A 16 80.07 -64.93 -50.90
C ILE A 16 80.65 -66.34 -50.91
N ASP A 17 80.39 -67.08 -51.99
CA ASP A 17 81.05 -68.36 -52.29
C ASP A 17 82.55 -68.06 -52.50
N PHE A 18 83.39 -68.43 -51.53
CA PHE A 18 84.84 -68.30 -51.65
C PHE A 18 85.40 -69.49 -52.42
N ASP A 19 84.97 -69.66 -53.67
CA ASP A 19 85.71 -70.48 -54.62
C ASP A 19 86.76 -69.59 -55.31
N GLU A 20 88.03 -69.97 -55.11
CA GLU A 20 89.24 -69.56 -55.85
C GLU A 20 90.00 -68.27 -55.47
N PHE A 21 90.12 -67.87 -54.21
CA PHE A 21 91.25 -67.01 -53.77
C PHE A 21 91.58 -67.23 -52.28
N PHE A 22 92.68 -67.95 -51.97
CA PHE A 22 93.20 -68.07 -50.60
C PHE A 22 93.68 -66.71 -50.08
N SER A 23 93.41 -66.45 -48.81
CA SER A 23 93.70 -65.20 -48.10
C SER A 23 95.15 -65.16 -47.57
N GLN A 24 95.76 -63.96 -47.45
CA GLN A 24 97.04 -63.79 -46.72
C GLN A 24 96.90 -64.04 -45.21
N GLU A 25 95.68 -63.97 -44.67
CA GLU A 25 95.35 -64.29 -43.28
C GLU A 25 94.89 -65.76 -43.17
N PRO A 26 95.60 -66.63 -42.43
CA PRO A 26 95.32 -68.07 -42.42
C PRO A 26 94.07 -68.53 -41.65
N LEU A 27 93.56 -67.77 -40.67
CA LEU A 27 92.32 -68.11 -39.96
C LEU A 27 91.25 -67.06 -40.20
N LYS A 28 90.06 -67.53 -40.59
CA LYS A 28 88.85 -66.72 -40.66
C LYS A 28 87.75 -67.33 -39.80
N PHE A 29 86.69 -66.55 -39.56
CA PHE A 29 85.53 -67.03 -38.82
C PHE A 29 84.21 -66.66 -39.49
N GLN A 30 83.15 -67.36 -39.11
CA GLN A 30 81.76 -67.05 -39.47
C GLN A 30 80.79 -67.55 -38.40
N PHE A 31 79.57 -67.00 -38.39
CA PHE A 31 78.48 -67.47 -37.55
C PHE A 31 77.40 -68.15 -38.38
N TYR A 32 76.74 -69.17 -37.83
CA TYR A 32 75.60 -69.81 -38.50
C TYR A 32 74.56 -70.39 -37.52
N TYR A 33 73.34 -70.61 -38.00
CA TYR A 33 72.27 -71.34 -37.30
C TYR A 33 72.04 -72.73 -37.94
N GLY A 34 71.77 -73.77 -37.13
CA GLY A 34 71.39 -75.13 -37.59
C GLY A 34 72.47 -76.21 -37.40
N ASP A 35 72.13 -77.47 -37.69
CA ASP A 35 73.08 -78.62 -37.67
C ASP A 35 73.78 -78.79 -39.04
N ASN A 36 74.96 -79.43 -39.06
CA ASN A 36 75.95 -79.53 -40.16
C ASN A 36 75.47 -79.79 -41.60
N ASN A 37 74.21 -80.18 -41.85
CA ASN A 37 73.65 -80.43 -43.19
C ASN A 37 72.74 -79.28 -43.72
N GLN A 38 72.46 -78.26 -42.92
CA GLN A 38 71.62 -77.09 -43.25
C GLN A 38 72.17 -75.81 -42.60
N ALA A 39 73.50 -75.59 -42.67
CA ALA A 39 74.12 -74.42 -42.05
C ALA A 39 73.74 -73.13 -42.82
N GLU A 40 73.10 -72.18 -42.13
CA GLU A 40 72.77 -70.85 -42.65
C GLU A 40 73.76 -69.83 -42.08
N ILE A 41 74.74 -69.41 -42.89
CA ILE A 41 75.74 -68.39 -42.50
C ILE A 41 75.01 -67.07 -42.27
N VAL A 42 75.23 -66.44 -41.13
CA VAL A 42 74.56 -65.20 -40.73
C VAL A 42 75.56 -64.12 -40.33
N ASN A 43 75.34 -62.91 -40.84
CA ASN A 43 75.91 -61.68 -40.30
C ASN A 43 74.92 -60.96 -39.37
N THR A 44 73.72 -61.52 -39.19
CA THR A 44 72.65 -60.98 -38.35
C THR A 44 72.18 -62.05 -37.37
N ILE A 45 72.37 -61.81 -36.07
CA ILE A 45 71.93 -62.66 -34.96
C ILE A 45 70.50 -62.26 -34.58
N TYR A 46 69.57 -63.20 -34.67
CA TYR A 46 68.16 -63.02 -34.29
C TYR A 46 67.91 -63.59 -32.89
N LEU A 47 67.28 -62.79 -32.03
CA LEU A 47 66.89 -63.20 -30.67
C LEU A 47 65.36 -63.30 -30.61
N GLU A 48 64.84 -64.53 -30.45
CA GLU A 48 63.40 -64.81 -30.29
C GLU A 48 63.03 -64.99 -28.80
N ASP A 49 61.88 -64.45 -28.38
CA ASP A 49 61.31 -64.70 -27.05
C ASP A 49 60.36 -65.94 -27.11
N GLY A 50 60.91 -67.14 -26.85
CA GLY A 50 60.18 -68.41 -26.84
C GLY A 50 61.02 -69.60 -26.37
N ASN A 51 60.38 -70.59 -25.70
CA ASN A 51 60.99 -71.68 -24.91
C ASN A 51 61.98 -72.65 -25.60
N ASN A 52 62.41 -72.44 -26.85
CA ASN A 52 63.42 -73.26 -27.54
C ASN A 52 64.48 -72.36 -28.20
N PRO A 53 65.62 -72.05 -27.55
CA PRO A 53 66.67 -71.26 -28.17
C PRO A 53 67.30 -72.00 -29.35
N LEU A 54 67.42 -71.36 -30.51
CA LEU A 54 68.30 -71.81 -31.59
C LEU A 54 69.76 -71.59 -31.14
N THR A 55 70.58 -72.65 -31.18
CA THR A 55 72.03 -72.53 -30.89
C THR A 55 72.73 -71.81 -32.04
N LEU A 56 73.47 -70.74 -31.71
CA LEU A 56 74.32 -70.03 -32.66
C LEU A 56 75.69 -70.71 -32.66
N TYR A 57 76.24 -71.06 -33.82
CA TYR A 57 77.56 -71.69 -33.89
C TYR A 57 78.60 -70.70 -34.43
N LEU A 58 79.74 -70.60 -33.73
CA LEU A 58 80.97 -69.98 -34.22
C LEU A 58 81.77 -71.03 -34.99
N GLU A 59 82.11 -70.73 -36.23
CA GLU A 59 83.01 -71.52 -37.06
C GLU A 59 84.32 -70.76 -37.27
N VAL A 60 85.46 -71.37 -36.95
CA VAL A 60 86.80 -70.84 -37.23
C VAL A 60 87.49 -71.81 -38.17
N PHE A 61 87.93 -71.36 -39.35
CA PHE A 61 88.42 -72.24 -40.41
C PHE A 61 89.74 -71.75 -41.00
N ASN A 62 90.50 -72.71 -41.53
CA ASN A 62 91.76 -72.44 -42.21
C ASN A 62 91.48 -72.09 -43.68
N ASP A 63 91.68 -70.81 -44.03
CA ASP A 63 91.46 -70.25 -45.36
C ASP A 63 92.79 -70.05 -46.13
N SER A 64 93.83 -70.80 -45.76
CA SER A 64 95.14 -70.79 -46.41
C SER A 64 95.49 -72.13 -47.03
N GLU A 65 96.48 -72.13 -47.93
CA GLU A 65 97.03 -73.34 -48.55
C GLU A 65 97.94 -74.17 -47.62
N GLN A 66 98.24 -73.66 -46.41
CA GLN A 66 99.15 -74.32 -45.46
C GLN A 66 98.38 -74.86 -44.25
N ASP A 67 98.91 -75.90 -43.60
CA ASP A 67 98.38 -76.37 -42.32
C ASP A 67 98.56 -75.29 -41.24
N VAL A 68 97.49 -75.02 -40.48
CA VAL A 68 97.53 -74.16 -39.28
C VAL A 68 97.59 -75.06 -38.05
N ILE A 69 98.62 -74.90 -37.24
CA ILE A 69 98.93 -75.80 -36.12
C ILE A 69 98.80 -75.05 -34.81
N PHE A 70 97.83 -75.46 -34.00
CA PHE A 70 97.62 -75.01 -32.62
C PHE A 70 98.49 -75.88 -31.71
N LYS A 71 99.43 -75.25 -31.00
CA LYS A 71 100.32 -75.98 -30.09
C LYS A 71 99.59 -76.42 -28.84
N ASN A 72 99.96 -77.58 -28.30
CA ASN A 72 99.41 -78.08 -27.04
C ASN A 72 99.65 -77.08 -25.89
N SER A 73 98.59 -76.75 -25.14
CA SER A 73 98.63 -75.77 -24.05
C SER A 73 98.74 -76.39 -22.65
N ASN A 74 98.66 -77.72 -22.53
CA ASN A 74 98.67 -78.52 -21.29
C ASN A 74 97.72 -77.98 -20.18
N SER A 75 96.66 -77.26 -20.54
CA SER A 75 95.72 -76.61 -19.62
C SER A 75 94.42 -77.43 -19.51
N PRO A 76 93.74 -77.49 -18.34
CA PRO A 76 92.49 -78.25 -18.17
C PRO A 76 91.28 -77.54 -18.82
N ALA A 77 90.24 -78.30 -19.19
CA ALA A 77 89.03 -77.76 -19.84
C ALA A 77 88.14 -77.18 -18.75
N GLY A 78 87.49 -76.07 -19.07
CA GLY A 78 86.70 -75.32 -18.12
C GLY A 78 85.57 -74.59 -18.81
N LYS A 79 84.46 -74.42 -18.08
CA LYS A 79 83.31 -73.63 -18.50
C LYS A 79 83.66 -72.14 -18.57
N LEU A 80 82.87 -71.39 -19.33
CA LEU A 80 83.01 -69.94 -19.47
C LEU A 80 83.03 -69.23 -18.11
N ALA A 81 84.12 -68.52 -17.82
CA ALA A 81 84.30 -67.72 -16.62
C ALA A 81 85.20 -66.49 -16.92
N THR A 82 85.20 -65.48 -16.05
CA THR A 82 86.11 -64.34 -16.20
C THR A 82 87.57 -64.78 -16.15
N VAL A 83 88.49 -64.08 -16.83
CA VAL A 83 89.93 -64.40 -16.76
C VAL A 83 90.42 -64.35 -15.30
N GLN A 84 89.91 -63.40 -14.51
CA GLN A 84 90.21 -63.29 -13.08
C GLN A 84 89.79 -64.53 -12.27
N ALA A 85 88.64 -65.14 -12.58
CA ALA A 85 88.17 -66.35 -11.90
C ALA A 85 88.96 -67.61 -12.31
N GLY A 86 89.56 -67.65 -13.50
CA GLY A 86 90.35 -68.78 -14.01
C GLY A 86 91.83 -68.81 -13.57
N GLY A 87 92.36 -67.74 -12.97
CA GLY A 87 93.73 -67.69 -12.43
C GLY A 87 94.84 -67.82 -13.47
N SER A 88 96.04 -68.28 -13.07
CA SER A 88 97.23 -68.37 -13.94
C SER A 88 97.12 -69.39 -15.09
N GLN A 89 96.07 -70.20 -15.09
CA GLN A 89 95.77 -71.18 -16.13
C GLN A 89 94.62 -70.75 -17.05
N ALA A 90 94.00 -69.58 -16.83
CA ALA A 90 92.93 -69.07 -17.68
C ALA A 90 93.38 -68.85 -19.12
N ALA A 91 92.47 -69.08 -20.07
CA ALA A 91 92.62 -68.53 -21.40
C ALA A 91 92.63 -67.00 -21.30
N SER A 92 93.61 -66.34 -21.89
CA SER A 92 93.79 -64.88 -21.79
C SER A 92 94.46 -64.34 -23.05
N GLU A 93 94.55 -63.02 -23.17
CA GLU A 93 95.22 -62.34 -24.30
C GLU A 93 96.64 -62.86 -24.55
N LYS A 94 97.37 -63.21 -23.47
CA LYS A 94 98.74 -63.73 -23.55
C LYS A 94 98.82 -65.26 -23.65
N LYS A 95 97.69 -65.96 -23.58
CA LYS A 95 97.59 -67.43 -23.51
C LYS A 95 96.26 -67.91 -24.09
N CYS A 96 96.09 -67.79 -25.39
CA CYS A 96 94.98 -68.37 -26.16
C CYS A 96 95.48 -68.84 -27.53
N HIS A 97 94.72 -69.68 -28.22
CA HIS A 97 94.97 -69.90 -29.65
C HIS A 97 94.35 -68.77 -30.44
N PHE A 98 93.10 -68.41 -30.14
CA PHE A 98 92.46 -67.24 -30.73
C PHE A 98 91.58 -66.52 -29.72
N GLN A 99 91.31 -65.26 -30.01
CA GLN A 99 90.44 -64.38 -29.27
C GLN A 99 89.32 -63.89 -30.18
N LEU A 100 88.09 -63.88 -29.67
CA LEU A 100 86.95 -63.21 -30.30
C LEU A 100 86.67 -61.90 -29.54
N ARG A 101 86.69 -60.76 -30.22
CA ARG A 101 86.53 -59.43 -29.62
C ARG A 101 85.42 -58.64 -30.30
N TRP A 102 84.55 -57.96 -29.54
CA TRP A 102 83.49 -57.09 -30.08
C TRP A 102 83.18 -55.91 -29.15
N GLU A 103 82.56 -54.85 -29.66
CA GLU A 103 82.20 -53.68 -28.83
C GLU A 103 80.99 -53.95 -27.95
N LYS A 104 80.97 -53.35 -26.74
CA LYS A 104 79.87 -53.51 -25.78
C LYS A 104 78.48 -53.10 -26.33
N ASP A 105 78.45 -52.24 -27.34
CA ASP A 105 77.23 -51.76 -27.99
C ASP A 105 76.49 -52.85 -28.79
N LEU A 106 77.13 -53.97 -29.14
CA LEU A 106 76.48 -55.12 -29.78
C LEU A 106 75.42 -55.77 -28.87
N GLY A 107 75.49 -55.53 -27.55
CA GLY A 107 74.46 -55.95 -26.59
C GLY A 107 74.52 -57.42 -26.15
N LEU A 108 75.47 -58.21 -26.67
CA LEU A 108 75.76 -59.58 -26.22
C LEU A 108 76.82 -59.55 -25.11
N LYS A 109 76.45 -59.92 -23.89
CA LYS A 109 77.37 -60.00 -22.75
C LYS A 109 77.91 -61.43 -22.61
N PRO A 110 79.24 -61.64 -22.56
CA PRO A 110 79.82 -62.98 -22.40
C PRO A 110 79.28 -63.73 -21.16
N SER A 111 79.01 -63.02 -20.07
CA SER A 111 78.47 -63.60 -18.83
C SER A 111 77.09 -64.26 -18.96
N GLU A 112 76.35 -63.92 -20.01
CA GLU A 112 75.01 -64.45 -20.29
C GLU A 112 75.05 -65.59 -21.34
N ILE A 113 76.21 -65.87 -21.94
CA ILE A 113 76.39 -66.89 -22.99
C ILE A 113 76.81 -68.23 -22.37
N GLU A 114 76.13 -69.31 -22.75
CA GLU A 114 76.57 -70.66 -22.45
C GLU A 114 77.30 -71.27 -23.65
N ILE A 115 78.53 -71.75 -23.43
CA ILE A 115 79.34 -72.45 -24.44
C ILE A 115 78.95 -73.92 -24.49
N ASP A 116 78.55 -74.37 -25.68
CA ASP A 116 78.32 -75.76 -26.05
C ASP A 116 79.53 -76.27 -26.89
N ASP A 117 80.54 -76.77 -26.19
CA ASP A 117 81.71 -77.42 -26.81
C ASP A 117 81.52 -78.95 -26.84
N LYS A 118 81.19 -79.49 -28.02
CA LYS A 118 81.02 -80.94 -28.22
C LYS A 118 82.31 -81.74 -28.06
N SER A 119 83.49 -81.13 -28.17
CA SER A 119 84.79 -81.80 -28.01
C SER A 119 85.23 -81.89 -26.54
N GLY A 120 84.77 -80.97 -25.69
CA GLY A 120 85.22 -80.82 -24.31
C GLY A 120 86.69 -80.44 -24.14
N GLN A 121 87.36 -80.02 -25.22
CA GLN A 121 88.79 -79.71 -25.28
C GLN A 121 89.07 -78.20 -25.32
N TRP A 122 88.03 -77.36 -25.25
CA TRP A 122 88.18 -75.91 -25.17
C TRP A 122 88.11 -75.41 -23.74
N GLN A 123 89.07 -74.56 -23.38
CA GLN A 123 88.97 -73.67 -22.25
C GLN A 123 88.62 -72.27 -22.77
N VAL A 124 87.50 -71.72 -22.29
CA VAL A 124 87.01 -70.41 -22.72
C VAL A 124 86.90 -69.48 -21.52
N ASN A 125 87.54 -68.32 -21.62
CA ASN A 125 87.46 -67.28 -20.60
C ASN A 125 87.15 -65.93 -21.26
N TYR A 126 86.68 -64.96 -20.48
CA TYR A 126 86.38 -63.64 -21.02
C TYR A 126 86.83 -62.51 -20.10
N ASP A 127 87.09 -61.35 -20.69
CA ASP A 127 87.32 -60.09 -19.98
C ASP A 127 86.38 -58.99 -20.50
N GLU A 128 86.11 -58.04 -19.61
CA GLU A 128 85.28 -56.87 -19.90
C GLU A 128 86.11 -55.60 -19.87
N GLU A 129 86.62 -55.19 -21.03
CA GLU A 129 87.40 -53.95 -21.19
C GLU A 129 86.49 -52.71 -21.24
N PHE A 130 87.04 -51.49 -21.24
CA PHE A 130 86.22 -50.26 -21.24
C PHE A 130 85.25 -50.18 -22.42
N ARG A 131 85.68 -50.58 -23.63
CA ARG A 131 84.86 -50.53 -24.87
C ARG A 131 84.52 -51.89 -25.48
N PHE A 132 85.24 -52.94 -25.11
CA PHE A 132 85.13 -54.25 -25.76
C PHE A 132 84.78 -55.35 -24.75
N PHE A 133 84.15 -56.39 -25.26
CA PHE A 133 84.15 -57.72 -24.67
C PHE A 133 85.13 -58.59 -25.46
N SER A 134 85.93 -59.37 -24.74
CA SER A 134 86.95 -60.27 -25.30
C SER A 134 86.72 -61.67 -24.76
N MET A 135 86.57 -62.67 -25.64
CA MET A 135 86.54 -64.09 -25.30
C MET A 135 87.80 -64.78 -25.83
N TYR A 136 88.48 -65.51 -24.97
CA TYR A 136 89.75 -66.19 -25.26
C TYR A 136 89.51 -67.70 -25.33
N PHE A 137 89.98 -68.32 -26.41
CA PHE A 137 89.81 -69.74 -26.68
C PHE A 137 91.16 -70.44 -26.69
N LEU A 138 91.33 -71.41 -25.78
CA LEU A 138 92.55 -72.20 -25.63
C LEU A 138 92.21 -73.69 -25.73
N HIS A 139 92.82 -74.40 -26.67
CA HIS A 139 92.64 -75.82 -26.90
C HIS A 139 93.62 -76.67 -26.07
N GLN A 140 93.16 -77.80 -25.54
CA GLN A 140 93.96 -78.67 -24.66
C GLN A 140 95.08 -79.40 -25.40
N SER A 141 94.74 -80.35 -26.28
CA SER A 141 95.70 -81.05 -27.13
C SER A 141 96.07 -80.17 -28.32
N GLY A 142 97.29 -80.28 -28.86
CA GLY A 142 97.57 -79.56 -30.12
C GLY A 142 96.57 -79.96 -31.21
N LEU A 143 96.17 -79.03 -32.05
CA LEU A 143 95.19 -79.23 -33.14
C LEU A 143 95.81 -78.76 -34.45
N THR A 144 95.83 -79.60 -35.48
CA THR A 144 96.25 -79.20 -36.83
C THR A 144 95.00 -79.05 -37.69
N LEU A 145 94.81 -77.87 -38.27
CA LEU A 145 93.77 -77.58 -39.26
C LEU A 145 94.41 -77.59 -40.64
N LYS A 146 94.05 -78.57 -41.47
CA LYS A 146 94.40 -78.59 -42.90
C LYS A 146 93.65 -77.48 -43.66
N PRO A 147 94.07 -77.13 -44.89
CA PRO A 147 93.29 -76.23 -45.74
C PRO A 147 91.81 -76.64 -45.78
N ASN A 148 90.92 -75.67 -45.53
CA ASN A 148 89.46 -75.82 -45.43
C ASN A 148 88.92 -76.63 -44.23
N GLU A 149 89.76 -77.11 -43.32
CA GLU A 149 89.29 -77.67 -42.05
C GLU A 149 88.83 -76.57 -41.08
N LYS A 150 87.90 -76.95 -40.19
CA LYS A 150 87.16 -76.01 -39.36
C LYS A 150 86.95 -76.48 -37.93
N ILE A 151 86.86 -75.51 -37.03
CA ILE A 151 86.50 -75.63 -35.61
C ILE A 151 85.08 -75.10 -35.45
N GLN A 152 84.25 -75.79 -34.67
CA GLN A 152 82.89 -75.36 -34.38
C GLN A 152 82.65 -75.28 -32.87
N ILE A 153 82.12 -74.15 -32.40
CA ILE A 153 81.81 -73.91 -30.99
C ILE A 153 80.38 -73.34 -30.90
N GLY A 154 79.50 -73.98 -30.13
CA GLY A 154 78.12 -73.52 -29.96
C GLY A 154 77.95 -72.48 -28.86
N PHE A 155 77.10 -71.48 -29.09
CA PHE A 155 76.68 -70.44 -28.16
C PHE A 155 75.18 -70.55 -27.92
N SER A 156 74.78 -70.60 -26.65
CA SER A 156 73.38 -70.71 -26.20
C SER A 156 73.06 -69.68 -25.12
N LYS A 157 71.76 -69.53 -24.78
CA LYS A 157 71.22 -68.51 -23.85
C LYS A 157 71.54 -67.05 -24.21
N LEU A 158 71.67 -66.75 -25.50
CA LEU A 158 71.86 -65.39 -25.97
C LEU A 158 70.68 -64.50 -25.55
N THR A 159 70.93 -63.50 -24.71
CA THR A 159 69.95 -62.48 -24.31
C THR A 159 70.42 -61.09 -24.74
N ALA A 160 69.52 -60.26 -25.25
CA ALA A 160 69.76 -58.83 -25.46
C ALA A 160 68.72 -58.01 -24.71
N ASN A 161 69.21 -57.07 -23.90
CA ASN A 161 68.39 -56.23 -23.04
C ASN A 161 67.80 -54.99 -23.74
N ASN A 162 67.87 -54.88 -25.07
CA ASN A 162 67.45 -53.67 -25.79
C ASN A 162 66.67 -53.97 -27.09
N ARG A 163 65.71 -53.09 -27.38
CA ARG A 163 64.71 -53.20 -28.47
C ARG A 163 65.09 -52.45 -29.75
N THR A 164 66.39 -52.22 -30.01
CA THR A 164 66.90 -51.58 -31.23
C THR A 164 67.95 -52.45 -31.91
N VAL A 165 68.00 -52.45 -33.25
CA VAL A 165 69.04 -53.14 -34.01
C VAL A 165 70.40 -52.55 -33.66
N LYS A 166 71.35 -53.40 -33.26
CA LYS A 166 72.73 -53.00 -32.93
C LYS A 166 73.70 -53.73 -33.84
N SER A 167 74.62 -53.02 -34.46
CA SER A 167 75.64 -53.59 -35.35
C SER A 167 77.03 -53.20 -34.84
N SER A 168 77.96 -54.14 -34.83
CA SER A 168 79.37 -53.90 -34.46
C SER A 168 80.29 -54.85 -35.23
N ASN A 169 81.58 -54.49 -35.31
CA ASN A 169 82.59 -55.39 -35.86
C ASN A 169 83.00 -56.40 -34.80
N VAL A 170 82.87 -57.68 -35.13
CA VAL A 170 83.45 -58.79 -34.37
C VAL A 170 84.79 -59.13 -35.01
N GLU A 171 85.81 -59.31 -34.18
CA GLU A 171 87.18 -59.54 -34.61
C GLU A 171 87.69 -60.87 -34.05
N LEU A 172 88.28 -61.71 -34.90
CA LEU A 172 89.06 -62.88 -34.53
C LEU A 172 90.55 -62.50 -34.54
N LEU A 173 91.20 -62.57 -33.39
CA LEU A 173 92.60 -62.22 -33.19
C LEU A 173 93.40 -63.48 -32.87
N TYR A 174 94.55 -63.66 -33.52
CA TYR A 174 95.42 -64.83 -33.32
C TYR A 174 96.88 -64.50 -33.71
N GLY A 175 97.85 -65.34 -33.32
CA GLY A 175 99.28 -65.07 -33.56
C GLY A 175 99.91 -64.11 -32.53
N GLY A 176 101.22 -63.89 -32.58
CA GLY A 176 101.94 -62.97 -31.68
C GLY A 176 102.39 -63.54 -30.33
N ILE A 177 101.88 -64.72 -29.96
CA ILE A 177 102.07 -65.32 -28.62
C ILE A 177 102.68 -66.73 -28.65
N GLY A 178 103.13 -67.18 -29.83
CA GLY A 178 103.90 -68.43 -29.99
C GLY A 178 103.10 -69.74 -29.89
N LEU A 179 101.76 -69.66 -29.87
CA LEU A 179 100.84 -70.82 -29.75
C LEU A 179 100.26 -71.30 -31.08
N ILE A 180 100.46 -70.55 -32.17
CA ILE A 180 100.06 -70.93 -33.53
C ILE A 180 101.28 -70.90 -34.44
N SER A 181 101.38 -71.92 -35.30
CA SER A 181 102.35 -71.98 -36.39
C SER A 181 101.69 -72.38 -37.70
N THR A 182 102.34 -72.10 -38.83
CA THR A 182 101.89 -72.47 -40.17
C THR A 182 102.90 -73.37 -40.89
N GLY A 183 102.40 -74.15 -41.84
CA GLY A 183 103.21 -74.94 -42.76
C GLY A 183 103.88 -76.15 -42.13
N THR A 184 104.53 -76.96 -42.97
CA THR A 184 105.15 -78.23 -42.54
C THR A 184 106.41 -78.05 -41.68
N ALA A 185 106.98 -76.84 -41.63
CA ALA A 185 108.14 -76.49 -40.83
C ALA A 185 107.79 -75.91 -39.43
N ASN A 186 106.50 -75.80 -39.07
CA ASN A 186 106.03 -75.18 -37.82
C ASN A 186 106.53 -73.73 -37.64
N GLU A 187 106.48 -72.92 -38.69
CA GLU A 187 106.85 -71.49 -38.62
C GLU A 187 105.88 -70.74 -37.72
N LEU A 188 106.38 -70.05 -36.70
CA LEU A 188 105.54 -69.33 -35.75
C LEU A 188 104.88 -68.12 -36.43
N ILE A 189 103.60 -67.88 -36.15
CA ILE A 189 102.97 -66.61 -36.49
C ILE A 189 103.41 -65.59 -35.42
N GLU A 190 104.49 -64.86 -35.70
CA GLU A 190 105.16 -63.94 -34.76
C GLU A 190 104.41 -62.62 -34.54
N GLU A 191 103.56 -62.19 -35.48
CA GLU A 191 102.71 -61.01 -35.35
C GLU A 191 101.26 -61.39 -35.07
N GLN A 192 100.52 -60.51 -34.38
CA GLN A 192 99.10 -60.70 -34.16
C GLN A 192 98.32 -60.33 -35.43
N VAL A 193 97.56 -61.28 -35.95
CA VAL A 193 96.70 -61.12 -37.14
C VAL A 193 95.25 -60.97 -36.69
N SER A 194 94.46 -60.18 -37.43
CA SER A 194 93.06 -59.88 -37.10
C SER A 194 92.15 -60.08 -38.31
N SER A 195 91.24 -61.05 -38.24
CA SER A 195 90.14 -61.22 -39.19
C SER A 195 88.87 -60.56 -38.65
N LYS A 196 88.10 -59.84 -39.46
CA LYS A 196 86.94 -59.05 -38.99
C LYS A 196 85.68 -59.32 -39.81
N ASN A 197 84.54 -59.45 -39.13
CA ASN A 197 83.21 -59.49 -39.73
C ASN A 197 82.25 -58.52 -39.03
N ALA A 198 81.42 -57.82 -39.79
CA ALA A 198 80.35 -56.99 -39.25
C ALA A 198 79.16 -57.86 -38.84
N VAL A 199 78.71 -57.76 -37.58
CA VAL A 199 77.61 -58.54 -37.03
C VAL A 199 76.52 -57.62 -36.47
N SER A 200 75.26 -57.92 -36.76
CA SER A 200 74.08 -57.20 -36.26
C SER A 200 73.24 -58.08 -35.32
N VAL A 201 72.57 -57.50 -34.33
CA VAL A 201 71.65 -58.20 -33.41
C VAL A 201 70.26 -57.56 -33.49
N ILE A 202 69.22 -58.38 -33.73
CA ILE A 202 67.81 -57.95 -33.88
C ILE A 202 66.89 -58.70 -32.89
N ASN A 203 65.97 -57.97 -32.25
CA ASN A 203 64.94 -58.51 -31.35
C ASN A 203 63.53 -58.36 -31.96
N HIS A 204 62.76 -59.44 -32.12
CA HIS A 204 61.42 -59.42 -32.76
C HIS A 204 60.26 -59.30 -31.75
N LEU A 205 59.39 -58.29 -31.91
CA LEU A 205 58.22 -58.00 -31.05
C LEU A 205 56.95 -58.72 -31.56
N ARG A 206 56.32 -59.58 -30.73
CA ARG A 206 55.04 -60.27 -31.08
C ARG A 206 53.75 -59.64 -30.51
N LYS A 207 53.81 -58.68 -29.56
CA LYS A 207 52.61 -58.17 -28.87
C LYS A 207 52.32 -56.72 -29.27
N THR A 208 51.24 -56.46 -30.00
CA THR A 208 50.94 -55.13 -30.57
C THR A 208 49.92 -54.31 -29.79
N GLU A 209 49.02 -54.94 -29.04
CA GLU A 209 47.98 -54.26 -28.25
C GLU A 209 48.03 -54.65 -26.78
N ILE A 210 48.38 -53.69 -25.91
CA ILE A 210 48.38 -53.93 -24.48
C ILE A 210 46.94 -53.96 -23.93
N PRO A 211 46.59 -54.94 -23.07
CA PRO A 211 45.29 -55.04 -22.42
C PRO A 211 45.05 -54.00 -21.31
N LEU A 212 45.52 -52.75 -21.44
CA LEU A 212 45.26 -51.70 -20.44
C LEU A 212 44.07 -50.84 -20.84
N GLN A 213 43.16 -50.62 -19.89
CA GLN A 213 42.07 -49.66 -20.04
C GLN A 213 42.03 -48.70 -18.86
N PHE A 214 41.61 -47.47 -19.10
CA PHE A 214 41.35 -46.51 -18.04
C PHE A 214 39.85 -46.37 -17.77
N ARG A 215 39.51 -45.95 -16.55
CA ARG A 215 38.19 -45.47 -16.16
C ARG A 215 38.33 -44.22 -15.31
N VAL A 216 37.49 -43.22 -15.57
CA VAL A 216 37.30 -42.09 -14.66
C VAL A 216 36.21 -42.50 -13.66
N LEU A 217 36.54 -42.51 -12.38
CA LEU A 217 35.63 -42.89 -11.30
C LEU A 217 34.88 -41.62 -10.83
N GLY A 218 33.89 -41.21 -11.62
CA GLY A 218 33.13 -39.97 -11.42
C GLY A 218 33.00 -39.16 -12.70
N SER A 219 32.86 -37.84 -12.56
CA SER A 219 32.87 -36.91 -13.69
C SER A 219 34.27 -36.75 -14.25
N ASN A 220 34.40 -36.70 -15.58
CA ASN A 220 35.62 -36.28 -16.27
C ASN A 220 35.65 -34.76 -16.54
N ALA A 221 34.64 -34.03 -16.06
CA ALA A 221 34.58 -32.57 -16.13
C ALA A 221 34.99 -31.93 -14.80
N ILE A 222 35.79 -30.86 -14.87
CA ILE A 222 36.28 -30.07 -13.74
C ILE A 222 35.87 -28.61 -13.89
N LEU A 223 35.66 -27.93 -12.76
CA LEU A 223 35.30 -26.51 -12.77
C LEU A 223 36.54 -25.66 -13.08
N ASN A 224 36.40 -24.78 -14.08
CA ASN A 224 37.42 -23.86 -14.55
C ASN A 224 37.09 -22.42 -14.13
N ASP A 225 37.41 -22.06 -12.89
CA ASP A 225 37.13 -20.76 -12.29
C ASP A 225 38.37 -20.14 -11.61
N GLY A 226 39.54 -20.75 -11.79
CA GLY A 226 40.82 -20.30 -11.25
C GLY A 226 41.02 -20.37 -9.75
N THR A 227 40.00 -20.79 -9.00
CA THR A 227 40.05 -20.76 -7.52
C THR A 227 39.70 -22.09 -6.91
N THR A 228 38.81 -22.85 -7.53
CA THR A 228 38.25 -24.02 -6.85
C THR A 228 39.11 -25.26 -7.07
N GLN A 229 39.54 -25.88 -5.98
CA GLN A 229 40.26 -27.16 -5.96
C GLN A 229 39.38 -28.32 -6.46
N ASN A 230 39.78 -29.00 -7.53
CA ASN A 230 39.10 -30.15 -8.13
C ASN A 230 39.74 -31.46 -7.65
N THR A 231 38.94 -32.53 -7.64
CA THR A 231 39.40 -33.89 -7.39
C THR A 231 38.98 -34.79 -8.56
N LEU A 232 39.91 -35.57 -9.09
CA LEU A 232 39.68 -36.58 -10.12
C LEU A 232 40.14 -37.94 -9.61
N LYS A 233 39.32 -38.97 -9.82
CA LYS A 233 39.69 -40.36 -9.53
C LYS A 233 39.81 -41.14 -10.82
N LEU A 234 40.95 -41.79 -11.02
CA LEU A 234 41.29 -42.53 -12.23
C LEU A 234 41.67 -43.95 -11.86
N LYS A 235 41.29 -44.92 -12.70
CA LYS A 235 41.68 -46.32 -12.54
C LYS A 235 42.19 -46.87 -13.85
N VAL A 236 43.43 -47.34 -13.87
CA VAL A 236 44.01 -48.06 -15.01
C VAL A 236 44.09 -49.53 -14.65
N LEU A 237 43.48 -50.41 -15.44
CA LEU A 237 43.36 -51.82 -15.14
C LEU A 237 43.71 -52.70 -16.34
N ASN A 238 44.23 -53.89 -16.04
CA ASN A 238 44.39 -54.96 -17.01
C ASN A 238 42.99 -55.49 -17.38
N SER A 239 42.50 -55.15 -18.57
CA SER A 239 41.18 -55.53 -19.07
C SER A 239 41.30 -56.74 -20.00
N PRO A 240 40.31 -57.65 -20.04
CA PRO A 240 40.29 -58.70 -21.06
C PRO A 240 40.42 -58.13 -22.47
N LEU A 241 41.19 -58.80 -23.33
CA LEU A 241 41.30 -58.44 -24.75
C LEU A 241 39.97 -58.68 -25.47
N SER A 242 39.78 -58.09 -26.65
CA SER A 242 38.57 -58.21 -27.48
C SER A 242 38.19 -59.65 -27.84
N ASN A 243 39.19 -60.55 -27.87
CA ASN A 243 39.02 -62.00 -28.07
C ASN A 243 38.71 -62.77 -26.76
N ASN A 244 38.38 -62.08 -25.68
CA ASN A 244 38.07 -62.60 -24.35
C ASN A 244 39.24 -63.31 -23.63
N THR A 245 40.46 -63.19 -24.15
CA THR A 245 41.66 -63.67 -23.43
C THR A 245 42.01 -62.75 -22.27
N ARG A 246 42.52 -63.34 -21.19
CA ARG A 246 42.89 -62.66 -19.94
C ARG A 246 44.41 -62.73 -19.75
N PRO A 247 45.18 -62.02 -20.58
CA PRO A 247 46.64 -62.00 -20.46
C PRO A 247 47.06 -61.49 -19.07
N ILE A 248 48.10 -62.11 -18.51
CA ILE A 248 48.78 -61.60 -17.33
C ILE A 248 49.83 -60.59 -17.81
N LEU A 249 49.79 -59.37 -17.29
CA LEU A 249 50.81 -58.36 -17.56
C LEU A 249 51.95 -58.56 -16.57
N LEU A 250 53.12 -58.98 -17.05
CA LEU A 250 54.31 -59.11 -16.22
C LEU A 250 54.91 -57.73 -15.94
N LEU A 251 55.29 -57.51 -14.68
CA LEU A 251 55.91 -56.28 -14.21
C LEU A 251 57.25 -56.59 -13.54
N ASN A 252 58.18 -55.66 -13.63
CA ASN A 252 59.46 -55.72 -12.94
C ASN A 252 59.81 -54.33 -12.37
N GLN A 253 60.97 -54.22 -11.72
CA GLN A 253 61.41 -52.96 -11.10
C GLN A 253 61.67 -51.82 -12.08
N SER A 254 61.81 -52.11 -13.38
CA SER A 254 61.91 -51.10 -14.43
C SER A 254 60.58 -50.79 -15.12
N SER A 255 59.48 -51.49 -14.78
CA SER A 255 58.13 -51.13 -15.21
C SER A 255 57.69 -49.81 -14.56
N LYS A 256 57.06 -48.92 -15.31
CA LYS A 256 56.57 -47.62 -14.78
C LYS A 256 55.22 -47.24 -15.36
N PHE A 257 54.42 -46.57 -14.54
CA PHE A 257 53.29 -45.76 -14.98
C PHE A 257 53.59 -44.29 -14.67
N ILE A 258 53.58 -43.41 -15.65
CA ILE A 258 53.90 -41.99 -15.49
C ILE A 258 52.65 -41.19 -15.85
N VAL A 259 52.08 -40.52 -14.85
CA VAL A 259 50.94 -39.61 -15.03
C VAL A 259 51.48 -38.24 -15.34
N SER A 260 51.00 -37.62 -16.43
CA SER A 260 51.40 -36.27 -16.82
C SER A 260 50.28 -35.46 -17.44
N PHE A 261 50.44 -34.14 -17.52
CA PHE A 261 49.52 -33.23 -18.19
C PHE A 261 50.26 -31.95 -18.65
N GLU A 262 49.65 -31.21 -19.57
CA GLU A 262 50.22 -29.97 -20.12
C GLU A 262 50.06 -28.78 -19.17
N GLN A 263 51.01 -27.84 -19.22
CA GLN A 263 51.00 -26.58 -18.49
C GLN A 263 51.08 -25.38 -19.44
N GLY A 264 50.19 -24.39 -19.27
CA GLY A 264 50.20 -23.12 -19.98
C GLY A 264 48.80 -22.50 -20.14
N ASP A 265 48.73 -21.39 -20.88
CA ASP A 265 47.49 -20.62 -21.12
C ASP A 265 46.82 -20.96 -22.46
N TYR A 266 46.74 -22.24 -22.76
CA TYR A 266 46.12 -22.76 -23.99
C TYR A 266 45.09 -23.85 -23.66
N PRO A 267 44.13 -24.15 -24.57
CA PRO A 267 43.00 -25.02 -24.28
C PRO A 267 43.38 -26.42 -23.76
N ASP A 268 44.51 -26.96 -24.20
CA ASP A 268 44.93 -28.33 -23.87
C ASP A 268 45.65 -28.44 -22.51
N ALA A 269 46.05 -27.30 -21.91
CA ALA A 269 46.74 -27.26 -20.62
C ALA A 269 45.78 -27.51 -19.45
N LEU A 270 46.19 -28.31 -18.46
CA LEU A 270 45.35 -28.55 -17.29
C LEU A 270 45.55 -27.49 -16.20
N VAL A 271 46.73 -26.90 -16.13
CA VAL A 271 47.10 -25.81 -15.20
C VAL A 271 47.89 -24.73 -15.93
N THR A 272 47.87 -23.50 -15.41
CA THR A 272 48.45 -22.34 -16.08
C THR A 272 49.71 -21.87 -15.38
N GLN A 273 49.67 -21.82 -14.04
CA GLN A 273 50.74 -21.27 -13.19
C GLN A 273 51.41 -22.34 -12.32
N ILE A 274 52.69 -22.11 -11.97
CA ILE A 274 53.48 -23.01 -11.09
C ILE A 274 52.85 -23.12 -9.68
N SER A 275 52.20 -22.06 -9.19
CA SER A 275 51.49 -22.04 -7.89
C SER A 275 50.35 -23.06 -7.84
N GLN A 276 49.58 -23.18 -8.93
CA GLN A 276 48.53 -24.18 -9.08
C GLN A 276 49.12 -25.59 -9.14
N LEU A 277 50.17 -25.79 -9.95
CA LEU A 277 50.86 -27.08 -10.08
C LEU A 277 51.41 -27.58 -8.74
N SER A 278 52.01 -26.69 -7.95
CA SER A 278 52.62 -27.03 -6.65
C SER A 278 51.60 -27.51 -5.61
N SER A 279 50.31 -27.22 -5.83
CA SER A 279 49.22 -27.66 -4.96
C SER A 279 48.67 -29.03 -5.35
N VAL A 280 48.88 -29.49 -6.59
CA VAL A 280 48.35 -30.75 -7.12
C VAL A 280 49.01 -31.93 -6.42
N GLN A 281 48.18 -32.88 -5.95
CA GLN A 281 48.65 -34.13 -5.36
C GLN A 281 48.07 -35.31 -6.13
N ILE A 282 48.91 -36.23 -6.61
CA ILE A 282 48.47 -37.49 -7.21
C ILE A 282 48.89 -38.64 -6.29
N ALA A 283 47.92 -39.25 -5.62
CA ALA A 283 48.13 -40.35 -4.70
C ALA A 283 47.61 -41.68 -5.29
N VAL A 284 48.33 -42.77 -5.04
CA VAL A 284 47.86 -44.13 -5.33
C VAL A 284 47.11 -44.69 -4.14
N GLU A 285 45.97 -45.35 -4.35
CA GLU A 285 45.16 -45.90 -3.25
C GLU A 285 45.83 -47.12 -2.60
N ASP A 286 46.52 -47.97 -3.37
CA ASP A 286 47.26 -49.14 -2.87
C ASP A 286 48.79 -48.88 -2.85
N THR A 287 49.26 -48.30 -1.74
CA THR A 287 50.68 -48.01 -1.50
C THR A 287 51.54 -49.25 -1.20
N ASN A 288 50.91 -50.41 -0.95
CA ASN A 288 51.63 -51.67 -0.78
C ASN A 288 52.03 -52.25 -2.14
N SER A 289 51.20 -52.09 -3.17
CA SER A 289 51.48 -52.58 -4.52
C SER A 289 52.27 -51.59 -5.38
N TRP A 290 52.27 -50.30 -5.04
CA TRP A 290 52.87 -49.24 -5.85
C TRP A 290 53.72 -48.29 -4.99
N ALA A 291 54.85 -47.86 -5.53
CA ALA A 291 55.63 -46.74 -5.03
C ALA A 291 55.39 -45.52 -5.92
N SER A 292 55.12 -44.36 -5.34
CA SER A 292 55.02 -43.09 -6.05
C SER A 292 56.32 -42.28 -5.90
N ASP A 293 56.75 -41.64 -6.96
CA ASP A 293 57.87 -40.69 -6.98
C ASP A 293 57.50 -39.45 -7.79
N HIS A 294 57.82 -38.27 -7.26
CA HIS A 294 57.50 -36.98 -7.85
C HIS A 294 58.53 -35.91 -7.48
N THR A 295 59.05 -35.23 -8.50
CA THR A 295 59.91 -34.07 -8.34
C THR A 295 59.07 -32.80 -8.16
N ALA A 296 59.42 -31.95 -7.19
CA ALA A 296 58.73 -30.69 -6.97
C ALA A 296 58.61 -29.86 -8.26
N HIS A 297 57.42 -29.26 -8.47
CA HIS A 297 57.08 -28.45 -9.66
C HIS A 297 57.12 -29.20 -11.00
N SER A 298 57.11 -30.53 -10.99
CA SER A 298 56.97 -31.33 -12.21
C SER A 298 55.51 -31.46 -12.63
N THR A 299 55.24 -31.56 -13.93
CA THR A 299 53.91 -31.99 -14.43
C THR A 299 53.80 -33.51 -14.49
N GLN A 300 54.79 -34.26 -14.00
CA GLN A 300 54.87 -35.71 -14.09
C GLN A 300 54.99 -36.37 -12.71
N TRP A 301 54.22 -37.44 -12.51
CA TRP A 301 54.26 -38.32 -11.34
C TRP A 301 54.52 -39.74 -11.81
N SER A 302 55.56 -40.39 -11.27
CA SER A 302 55.90 -41.75 -11.65
C SER A 302 55.49 -42.77 -10.58
N PHE A 303 55.01 -43.91 -11.03
CA PHE A 303 54.54 -45.00 -10.19
C PHE A 303 55.24 -46.29 -10.60
N THR A 304 56.02 -46.85 -9.68
CA THR A 304 56.78 -48.10 -9.88
C THR A 304 56.06 -49.23 -9.13
N PRO A 305 55.79 -50.38 -9.78
CA PRO A 305 55.13 -51.49 -9.12
C PRO A 305 56.08 -52.20 -8.16
N LYS A 306 55.56 -52.55 -6.98
CA LYS A 306 56.18 -53.49 -6.02
C LYS A 306 55.73 -54.93 -6.27
N ILE A 307 54.67 -55.09 -7.08
CA ILE A 307 54.14 -56.36 -7.56
C ILE A 307 54.81 -56.78 -8.88
N ASN A 308 54.85 -58.07 -9.14
CA ASN A 308 55.50 -58.66 -10.33
C ASN A 308 54.53 -58.97 -11.48
N GLN A 309 53.22 -58.79 -11.27
CA GLN A 309 52.22 -59.02 -12.30
C GLN A 309 50.89 -58.29 -12.04
N LEU A 310 50.13 -58.00 -13.09
CA LEU A 310 48.71 -57.63 -13.02
C LEU A 310 47.86 -58.69 -13.69
N THR A 311 46.95 -59.31 -12.94
CA THR A 311 45.91 -60.19 -13.48
C THR A 311 44.70 -59.36 -13.96
N ALA A 312 43.81 -59.97 -14.76
CA ALA A 312 42.64 -59.28 -15.29
C ALA A 312 41.78 -58.67 -14.15
N GLY A 313 41.49 -57.37 -14.25
CA GLY A 313 40.77 -56.57 -13.26
C GLY A 313 41.67 -55.86 -12.24
N GLN A 314 42.93 -56.29 -12.08
CA GLN A 314 43.91 -55.60 -11.24
C GLN A 314 44.53 -54.42 -12.00
N GLY A 315 44.99 -53.43 -11.23
CA GLY A 315 45.47 -52.19 -11.80
C GLY A 315 46.00 -51.22 -10.76
N ILE A 316 46.07 -49.95 -11.17
CA ILE A 316 46.41 -48.82 -10.32
C ILE A 316 45.21 -47.86 -10.25
N GLU A 317 44.86 -47.47 -9.02
CA GLU A 317 43.81 -46.48 -8.75
C GLU A 317 44.46 -45.22 -8.17
N LEU A 318 44.18 -44.08 -8.79
CA LEU A 318 44.85 -42.81 -8.59
C LEU A 318 43.82 -41.74 -8.22
N THR A 319 44.09 -40.98 -7.17
CA THR A 319 43.33 -39.78 -6.80
C THR A 319 44.19 -38.55 -7.03
N ILE A 320 43.74 -37.67 -7.92
CA ILE A 320 44.32 -36.35 -8.17
C ILE A 320 43.52 -35.34 -7.36
N SER A 321 44.15 -34.66 -6.42
CA SER A 321 43.53 -33.70 -5.51
C SER A 321 44.13 -32.31 -5.67
N ASN A 322 43.39 -31.31 -5.18
CA ASN A 322 43.80 -29.89 -5.15
C ASN A 322 44.09 -29.28 -6.53
N LEU A 323 43.47 -29.82 -7.58
CA LEU A 323 43.66 -29.35 -8.95
C LEU A 323 42.88 -28.06 -9.20
N VAL A 324 43.57 -26.92 -9.29
CA VAL A 324 42.98 -25.62 -9.65
C VAL A 324 43.37 -25.29 -11.08
N THR A 325 42.43 -24.83 -11.90
CA THR A 325 42.65 -24.45 -13.30
C THR A 325 41.96 -23.12 -13.62
N ASP A 326 42.69 -22.22 -14.27
CA ASP A 326 42.24 -20.96 -14.89
C ASP A 326 42.65 -20.87 -16.38
N SER A 327 43.19 -21.95 -16.94
CA SER A 327 43.58 -22.03 -18.36
C SER A 327 42.35 -21.94 -19.27
N ALA A 328 42.53 -21.65 -20.57
CA ALA A 328 41.40 -21.56 -21.51
C ALA A 328 40.46 -22.78 -21.43
N SER A 329 39.14 -22.55 -21.35
CA SER A 329 38.14 -23.63 -21.24
C SER A 329 38.17 -24.54 -22.48
N GLY A 330 37.91 -25.84 -22.29
CA GLY A 330 38.03 -26.84 -23.35
C GLY A 330 38.50 -28.20 -22.83
N LEU A 331 38.88 -29.07 -23.76
CA LEU A 331 39.42 -30.39 -23.42
C LEU A 331 40.91 -30.28 -23.09
N ALA A 332 41.29 -30.67 -21.88
CA ALA A 332 42.66 -31.00 -21.52
C ALA A 332 42.84 -32.52 -21.53
N CYS A 333 44.10 -32.99 -21.49
CA CYS A 333 44.40 -34.40 -21.36
C CYS A 333 45.25 -34.67 -20.12
N ILE A 334 44.94 -35.77 -19.44
CA ILE A 334 45.87 -36.45 -18.54
C ILE A 334 46.42 -37.64 -19.31
N TYR A 335 47.74 -37.71 -19.40
CA TYR A 335 48.46 -38.80 -20.03
C TYR A 335 48.92 -39.79 -18.98
N ILE A 336 48.77 -41.08 -19.28
CA ILE A 336 49.38 -42.14 -18.49
C ILE A 336 50.29 -42.92 -19.43
N ASP A 337 51.58 -42.61 -19.38
CA ASP A 337 52.61 -43.37 -20.07
C ASP A 337 52.89 -44.66 -19.31
N TYR A 338 52.92 -45.78 -20.00
CA TYR A 338 53.32 -47.06 -19.44
C TYR A 338 54.59 -47.54 -20.12
N GLN A 339 55.54 -47.99 -19.31
CA GLN A 339 56.87 -48.39 -19.75
C GLN A 339 57.22 -49.78 -19.22
N ASN A 340 57.90 -50.56 -20.05
CA ASN A 340 58.46 -51.86 -19.73
C ASN A 340 57.47 -52.85 -19.09
N ILE A 341 56.25 -52.93 -19.63
CA ILE A 341 55.23 -53.89 -19.20
C ILE A 341 55.36 -55.17 -20.03
N GLY A 342 56.08 -56.16 -19.49
CA GLY A 342 56.38 -57.42 -20.18
C GLY A 342 56.97 -57.19 -21.58
N SER A 343 56.55 -58.01 -22.56
CA SER A 343 56.97 -57.88 -23.96
C SER A 343 56.13 -56.88 -24.78
N TYR A 344 55.31 -56.02 -24.14
CA TYR A 344 54.51 -55.00 -24.85
C TYR A 344 55.35 -53.75 -25.13
N PRO A 345 55.11 -53.06 -26.27
CA PRO A 345 55.65 -51.72 -26.52
C PRO A 345 55.25 -50.75 -25.43
N ASP A 346 56.12 -49.79 -25.15
CA ASP A 346 55.76 -48.64 -24.33
C ASP A 346 54.69 -47.82 -25.06
N GLY A 347 53.81 -47.21 -24.31
CA GLY A 347 52.74 -46.43 -24.91
C GLY A 347 52.06 -45.52 -23.91
N ARG A 348 50.98 -44.89 -24.37
CA ARG A 348 50.28 -43.84 -23.64
C ARG A 348 48.78 -44.08 -23.65
N LEU A 349 48.16 -43.93 -22.49
CA LEU A 349 46.72 -43.74 -22.38
C LEU A 349 46.43 -42.24 -22.32
N VAL A 350 45.51 -41.77 -23.14
CA VAL A 350 45.09 -40.36 -23.18
C VAL A 350 43.71 -40.25 -22.54
N ILE A 351 43.62 -39.52 -21.44
CA ILE A 351 42.40 -39.37 -20.66
C ILE A 351 41.89 -37.94 -20.84
N PRO A 352 40.81 -37.72 -21.61
CA PRO A 352 40.27 -36.38 -21.83
C PRO A 352 39.56 -35.89 -20.56
N ILE A 353 39.93 -34.67 -20.13
CA ILE A 353 39.35 -33.93 -19.02
C ILE A 353 38.71 -32.66 -19.57
N GLU A 354 37.43 -32.46 -19.29
CA GLU A 354 36.70 -31.27 -19.72
C GLU A 354 36.84 -30.15 -18.69
N LYS A 355 37.51 -29.06 -19.04
CA LYS A 355 37.54 -27.83 -18.23
C LYS A 355 36.38 -26.95 -18.65
N THR A 356 35.40 -26.81 -17.78
CA THR A 356 34.17 -26.08 -18.08
C THR A 356 33.82 -25.10 -16.96
N PRO A 357 33.27 -23.92 -17.28
CA PRO A 357 32.71 -23.01 -16.28
C PRO A 357 31.41 -23.55 -15.65
N LEU A 358 30.84 -24.63 -16.20
CA LEU A 358 29.60 -25.28 -15.76
C LEU A 358 29.87 -26.66 -15.16
N LEU A 359 29.39 -26.90 -13.94
CA LEU A 359 29.43 -28.23 -13.31
C LEU A 359 28.05 -28.91 -13.39
N TYR A 360 28.00 -30.13 -13.93
CA TYR A 360 26.83 -31.01 -13.88
C TYR A 360 27.07 -32.14 -12.87
N SER A 361 26.24 -32.21 -11.82
CA SER A 361 26.34 -33.29 -10.82
C SER A 361 24.95 -33.70 -10.34
N GLY A 362 24.60 -34.98 -10.46
CA GLY A 362 23.34 -35.52 -9.94
C GLY A 362 22.07 -34.81 -10.44
N GLY A 363 22.10 -34.22 -11.64
CA GLY A 363 21.00 -33.41 -12.19
C GLY A 363 20.91 -31.97 -11.66
N GLN A 364 21.97 -31.47 -11.03
CA GLN A 364 22.15 -30.08 -10.62
C GLN A 364 23.16 -29.39 -11.54
N VAL A 365 22.99 -28.08 -11.76
CA VAL A 365 23.86 -27.24 -12.60
C VAL A 365 24.49 -26.15 -11.72
N GLY A 366 25.82 -26.13 -11.66
CA GLY A 366 26.60 -25.10 -10.98
C GLY A 366 27.28 -24.20 -12.00
N ILE A 367 27.18 -22.88 -11.85
CA ILE A 367 27.93 -21.91 -12.64
C ILE A 367 28.89 -21.19 -11.68
N GLY A 368 30.20 -21.42 -11.83
CA GLY A 368 31.21 -20.88 -10.90
C GLY A 368 31.12 -21.44 -9.46
N THR A 369 30.50 -22.60 -9.26
CA THR A 369 30.33 -23.22 -7.92
C THR A 369 30.35 -24.75 -7.98
N LYS A 370 30.86 -25.39 -6.91
CA LYS A 370 30.91 -26.86 -6.76
C LYS A 370 29.99 -27.44 -5.70
N THR A 371 29.51 -26.59 -4.80
CA THR A 371 28.73 -27.04 -3.64
C THR A 371 27.30 -26.59 -3.80
N PHE A 372 26.37 -27.52 -3.73
CA PHE A 372 24.96 -27.21 -3.63
C PHE A 372 24.59 -27.20 -2.16
N ASP A 373 24.09 -26.07 -1.66
CA ASP A 373 23.80 -25.92 -0.23
C ASP A 373 22.63 -26.84 0.22
N ARG A 374 21.89 -27.40 -0.73
CA ARG A 374 20.78 -28.35 -0.56
C ARG A 374 20.68 -29.27 -1.76
N GLU A 375 20.29 -30.53 -1.55
CA GLU A 375 20.01 -31.49 -2.63
C GLU A 375 18.88 -31.02 -3.58
N THR A 376 18.01 -30.13 -3.10
CA THR A 376 16.93 -29.53 -3.88
C THR A 376 17.40 -28.41 -4.82
N THR A 377 18.60 -27.87 -4.63
CA THR A 377 19.10 -26.77 -5.47
C THR A 377 19.44 -27.31 -6.85
N LYS A 378 18.68 -26.91 -7.87
CA LYS A 378 18.90 -27.38 -9.26
C LYS A 378 19.84 -26.49 -10.07
N LEU A 379 19.87 -25.19 -9.78
CA LEU A 379 20.79 -24.23 -10.38
C LEU A 379 21.39 -23.38 -9.26
N LYS A 380 22.72 -23.33 -9.18
CA LYS A 380 23.45 -22.40 -8.30
C LYS A 380 24.44 -21.61 -9.15
N VAL A 381 24.35 -20.29 -9.07
CA VAL A 381 25.26 -19.37 -9.76
C VAL A 381 26.03 -18.60 -8.70
N ASN A 382 27.35 -18.62 -8.80
CA ASN A 382 28.24 -17.80 -7.98
C ASN A 382 28.69 -16.60 -8.81
N GLY A 383 28.01 -15.47 -8.64
CA GLY A 383 28.16 -14.28 -9.47
C GLY A 383 26.82 -13.82 -10.06
N ASP A 384 26.90 -12.94 -11.05
CA ASP A 384 25.74 -12.30 -11.66
C ASP A 384 25.11 -13.11 -12.78
N ILE A 385 23.79 -13.06 -12.88
CA ILE A 385 23.06 -13.57 -14.04
C ILE A 385 22.60 -12.37 -14.86
N VAL A 386 23.24 -12.11 -16.00
CA VAL A 386 22.87 -11.04 -16.94
C VAL A 386 21.95 -11.61 -18.02
N LEU A 387 20.76 -11.03 -18.19
CA LEU A 387 19.76 -11.41 -19.18
C LEU A 387 19.52 -10.26 -20.17
N GLY A 388 19.46 -10.56 -21.47
CA GLY A 388 19.04 -9.59 -22.50
C GLY A 388 20.13 -9.22 -23.51
N LYS A 389 19.66 -8.64 -24.62
CA LYS A 389 20.41 -8.05 -25.75
C LYS A 389 19.39 -7.38 -26.68
N ASP A 390 18.62 -6.41 -26.18
CA ASP A 390 17.57 -5.77 -27.00
C ASP A 390 18.15 -5.02 -28.23
N GLU A 391 17.31 -4.36 -29.03
CA GLU A 391 17.72 -3.62 -30.24
C GLU A 391 18.77 -2.51 -29.96
N ILE A 392 18.94 -2.10 -28.69
CA ILE A 392 19.86 -1.07 -28.22
C ILE A 392 20.93 -1.68 -27.29
N ASN A 393 21.02 -3.02 -27.22
CA ASN A 393 21.95 -3.78 -26.37
C ASN A 393 21.72 -3.63 -24.87
N LYS A 394 20.50 -3.29 -24.43
CA LYS A 394 20.12 -3.24 -23.01
C LYS A 394 19.97 -4.62 -22.40
N LYS A 395 20.23 -4.68 -21.10
CA LYS A 395 20.35 -5.89 -20.29
C LYS A 395 19.72 -5.68 -18.92
N PHE A 396 19.28 -6.77 -18.32
CA PHE A 396 18.94 -6.87 -16.92
C PHE A 396 19.96 -7.72 -16.20
N ILE A 397 20.12 -7.49 -14.91
CA ILE A 397 20.98 -8.31 -14.05
C ILE A 397 20.19 -8.83 -12.87
N PHE A 398 20.43 -10.08 -12.50
CA PHE A 398 20.13 -10.62 -11.17
C PHE A 398 21.44 -10.62 -10.41
N HIS A 399 21.55 -9.71 -9.46
CA HIS A 399 22.77 -9.47 -8.72
C HIS A 399 22.54 -9.71 -7.23
N CYS A 400 23.45 -10.44 -6.59
CA CYS A 400 23.46 -10.61 -5.15
C CYS A 400 24.61 -9.79 -4.56
N ARG A 401 24.35 -8.60 -3.98
CA ARG A 401 25.41 -7.81 -3.34
C ARG A 401 25.80 -8.41 -2.00
N THR A 402 27.10 -8.35 -1.70
CA THR A 402 27.68 -8.71 -0.40
C THR A 402 27.87 -7.46 0.48
N ASP A 403 26.86 -6.60 0.59
CA ASP A 403 26.85 -5.62 1.68
C ASP A 403 26.54 -6.32 3.02
N SER A 404 26.55 -5.57 4.12
CA SER A 404 26.42 -6.12 5.47
C SER A 404 25.11 -6.90 5.73
N GLU A 405 24.09 -6.79 4.86
CA GLU A 405 22.81 -7.48 5.01
C GLU A 405 22.48 -8.46 3.87
N GLY A 406 23.14 -8.34 2.71
CA GLY A 406 22.92 -9.17 1.54
C GLY A 406 21.54 -8.97 0.90
N PHE A 407 21.51 -8.61 -0.38
CA PHE A 407 20.25 -8.45 -1.10
C PHE A 407 20.31 -9.06 -2.50
N LEU A 408 19.15 -9.48 -3.00
CA LEU A 408 18.94 -9.79 -4.40
C LEU A 408 18.39 -8.54 -5.08
N GLN A 409 19.05 -8.07 -6.14
CA GLN A 409 18.59 -6.94 -6.93
C GLN A 409 18.40 -7.33 -8.39
N ILE A 410 17.32 -6.81 -8.96
CA ILE A 410 17.01 -6.86 -10.38
C ILE A 410 17.01 -5.43 -10.89
N THR A 411 18.02 -5.07 -11.68
CA THR A 411 18.12 -3.75 -12.32
C THR A 411 18.47 -3.89 -13.81
N HIS A 412 18.39 -2.78 -14.53
CA HIS A 412 18.77 -2.65 -15.93
C HIS A 412 20.05 -1.83 -16.08
N ASP A 413 20.70 -1.96 -17.23
CA ASP A 413 21.80 -1.09 -17.62
C ASP A 413 21.32 0.27 -18.16
N LYS A 414 22.19 1.25 -18.01
CA LYS A 414 22.11 2.56 -18.64
C LYS A 414 22.67 2.47 -20.06
N ASN A 415 22.45 3.52 -20.84
CA ASN A 415 22.98 3.62 -22.21
C ASN A 415 24.52 3.67 -22.28
N ASP A 416 25.23 3.80 -21.16
CA ASP A 416 26.69 3.78 -21.05
C ASP A 416 27.25 2.39 -20.63
N ASN A 417 26.40 1.34 -20.64
CA ASN A 417 26.70 -0.01 -20.13
C ASN A 417 26.98 -0.10 -18.62
N ASN A 418 26.74 0.96 -17.85
CA ASN A 418 26.78 0.90 -16.39
C ASN A 418 25.40 0.52 -15.83
N TRP A 419 25.35 -0.14 -14.68
CA TRP A 419 24.08 -0.56 -14.07
C TRP A 419 23.37 0.59 -13.38
N ASP A 420 22.04 0.66 -13.51
CA ASP A 420 21.23 1.64 -12.80
C ASP A 420 20.83 1.17 -11.41
N TRP A 421 21.81 1.13 -10.51
CA TRP A 421 21.66 0.53 -9.18
C TRP A 421 20.54 1.13 -8.33
N ASP A 422 20.12 2.37 -8.57
CA ASP A 422 19.05 3.00 -7.78
C ASP A 422 17.67 2.80 -8.42
N GLN A 423 17.61 2.13 -9.57
CA GLN A 423 16.39 1.77 -10.29
C GLN A 423 16.18 0.25 -10.25
N GLY A 424 14.93 -0.21 -10.36
CA GLY A 424 14.58 -1.65 -10.35
C GLY A 424 14.05 -2.18 -9.02
N ILE A 425 14.19 -3.50 -8.79
CA ILE A 425 13.61 -4.22 -7.64
C ILE A 425 14.72 -4.73 -6.73
N THR A 426 14.65 -4.42 -5.44
CA THR A 426 15.58 -4.88 -4.40
C THR A 426 14.84 -5.74 -3.38
N LEU A 427 15.34 -6.94 -3.11
CA LEU A 427 14.84 -7.84 -2.05
C LEU A 427 15.94 -8.08 -1.02
N LYS A 428 15.74 -7.56 0.19
CA LYS A 428 16.63 -7.85 1.33
C LYS A 428 16.28 -9.18 1.99
N ARG A 429 17.27 -9.86 2.59
CA ARG A 429 17.05 -11.12 3.34
C ARG A 429 15.99 -11.02 4.45
N GLY A 430 15.77 -9.82 5.01
CA GLY A 430 14.69 -9.55 5.98
C GLY A 430 13.27 -9.46 5.39
N GLY A 431 13.12 -9.64 4.08
CA GLY A 431 11.83 -9.62 3.36
C GLY A 431 11.34 -8.23 2.96
N ASN A 432 12.17 -7.19 3.07
CA ASN A 432 11.83 -5.86 2.57
C ASN A 432 12.04 -5.80 1.05
N VAL A 433 11.03 -5.31 0.33
CA VAL A 433 11.04 -5.13 -1.12
C VAL A 433 11.10 -3.63 -1.44
N GLY A 434 12.17 -3.21 -2.08
CA GLY A 434 12.31 -1.87 -2.66
C GLY A 434 12.00 -1.87 -4.15
N ILE A 435 11.30 -0.86 -4.65
CA ILE A 435 11.13 -0.58 -6.08
C ILE A 435 11.62 0.85 -6.32
N GLY A 436 12.68 1.03 -7.10
CA GLY A 436 13.36 2.33 -7.28
C GLY A 436 14.21 2.77 -6.07
N THR A 437 14.63 1.81 -5.23
CA THR A 437 15.52 2.06 -4.09
C THR A 437 16.27 0.79 -3.68
N THR A 438 17.52 0.94 -3.27
CA THR A 438 18.37 -0.12 -2.70
C THR A 438 18.26 -0.25 -1.19
N ASN A 439 17.67 0.75 -0.51
CA ASN A 439 17.53 0.77 0.95
C ASN A 439 16.05 0.90 1.37
N PRO A 440 15.22 -0.15 1.18
CA PRO A 440 13.81 -0.09 1.55
C PRO A 440 13.63 0.07 3.06
N ALA A 441 12.99 1.17 3.48
CA ALA A 441 12.72 1.49 4.88
C ALA A 441 11.58 0.66 5.51
N ALA A 442 10.82 -0.07 4.69
CA ALA A 442 9.67 -0.88 5.09
C ALA A 442 9.54 -2.15 4.24
N LYS A 443 8.57 -3.01 4.58
CA LYS A 443 8.33 -4.28 3.87
C LYS A 443 8.08 -4.11 2.37
N LEU A 444 7.42 -3.03 1.97
CA LEU A 444 7.30 -2.60 0.59
C LEU A 444 7.58 -1.09 0.53
N HIS A 445 8.60 -0.67 -0.21
CA HIS A 445 8.97 0.72 -0.39
C HIS A 445 9.13 1.03 -1.89
N VAL A 446 8.24 1.84 -2.45
CA VAL A 446 8.33 2.34 -3.83
C VAL A 446 8.84 3.78 -3.79
N ASN A 447 9.95 4.06 -4.46
CA ASN A 447 10.60 5.36 -4.47
C ASN A 447 10.74 5.89 -5.91
N GLY A 448 10.45 7.18 -6.13
CA GLY A 448 10.66 7.84 -7.43
C GLY A 448 9.62 7.57 -8.53
N GLY A 449 8.45 7.00 -8.23
CA GLY A 449 7.41 6.71 -9.23
C GLY A 449 6.02 6.39 -8.65
N ASN A 450 5.10 5.93 -9.51
CA ASN A 450 3.73 5.57 -9.13
C ASN A 450 3.61 4.06 -8.81
N ALA A 451 2.87 3.71 -7.77
CA ALA A 451 2.40 2.35 -7.53
C ALA A 451 0.96 2.20 -8.05
N VAL A 452 0.75 1.41 -9.11
CA VAL A 452 -0.58 1.15 -9.69
C VAL A 452 -1.02 -0.27 -9.32
N ILE A 453 -2.16 -0.40 -8.64
CA ILE A 453 -2.72 -1.70 -8.23
C ILE A 453 -4.13 -1.82 -8.82
N SER A 454 -4.32 -2.76 -9.74
CA SER A 454 -5.59 -2.97 -10.46
C SER A 454 -6.63 -3.75 -9.65
N GLY A 455 -6.17 -4.54 -8.67
CA GLY A 455 -6.98 -5.34 -7.76
C GLY A 455 -7.42 -4.59 -6.52
N LYS A 456 -7.74 -5.35 -5.48
CA LYS A 456 -8.06 -4.81 -4.16
C LYS A 456 -6.80 -4.77 -3.28
N VAL A 457 -6.56 -3.66 -2.60
CA VAL A 457 -5.48 -3.48 -1.63
C VAL A 457 -6.03 -3.69 -0.23
N GLY A 458 -5.58 -4.75 0.45
CA GLY A 458 -5.85 -4.99 1.87
C GLY A 458 -4.69 -4.50 2.73
N ILE A 459 -4.95 -3.64 3.69
CA ILE A 459 -3.99 -3.23 4.74
C ILE A 459 -4.56 -3.75 6.06
N GLY A 460 -3.90 -4.73 6.68
CA GLY A 460 -4.41 -5.38 7.90
C GLY A 460 -5.47 -6.48 7.69
N THR A 461 -5.87 -6.76 6.44
CA THR A 461 -6.83 -7.82 6.07
C THR A 461 -6.37 -8.64 4.86
N THR A 462 -6.67 -9.94 4.86
CA THR A 462 -6.39 -10.86 3.73
C THR A 462 -7.56 -11.01 2.77
N THR A 463 -8.74 -10.49 3.12
CA THR A 463 -9.97 -10.61 2.32
C THR A 463 -10.58 -9.23 2.05
N PRO A 464 -9.90 -8.36 1.28
CA PRO A 464 -10.39 -7.00 1.05
C PRO A 464 -11.78 -7.01 0.39
N GLN A 465 -12.75 -6.33 1.01
CA GLN A 465 -14.12 -6.26 0.50
C GLN A 465 -14.30 -5.14 -0.54
N ALA A 466 -13.39 -4.16 -0.58
CA ALA A 466 -13.35 -3.05 -1.54
C ALA A 466 -11.98 -2.89 -2.21
N LYS A 467 -11.88 -2.01 -3.23
CA LYS A 467 -10.60 -1.75 -3.96
C LYS A 467 -9.47 -1.28 -3.05
N LEU A 468 -9.78 -0.58 -1.96
CA LEU A 468 -8.88 -0.32 -0.85
C LEU A 468 -9.65 -0.66 0.44
N HIS A 469 -9.14 -1.59 1.23
CA HIS A 469 -9.70 -2.01 2.53
C HIS A 469 -8.58 -1.95 3.57
N VAL A 470 -8.71 -1.04 4.54
CA VAL A 470 -7.83 -0.95 5.70
C VAL A 470 -8.61 -1.49 6.90
N ASP A 471 -8.09 -2.52 7.56
CA ASP A 471 -8.73 -3.24 8.66
C ASP A 471 -7.80 -3.23 9.88
N GLY A 472 -8.29 -2.76 11.03
CA GLY A 472 -7.55 -2.76 12.30
C GLY A 472 -6.44 -1.70 12.48
N GLY A 473 -6.43 -0.60 11.73
CA GLY A 473 -5.47 0.52 11.94
C GLY A 473 -5.85 1.82 11.22
N ASP A 474 -5.09 2.90 11.49
CA ASP A 474 -5.33 4.24 10.92
C ASP A 474 -4.80 4.36 9.49
N ALA A 475 -5.58 4.99 8.60
CA ALA A 475 -5.14 5.36 7.25
C ALA A 475 -4.81 6.85 7.19
N VAL A 476 -3.55 7.21 7.44
CA VAL A 476 -3.10 8.62 7.37
C VAL A 476 -2.76 8.98 5.92
N ILE A 477 -3.53 9.91 5.32
CA ILE A 477 -3.29 10.45 3.98
C ILE A 477 -2.94 11.93 4.13
N SER A 478 -1.67 12.29 3.88
CA SER A 478 -1.13 13.65 4.11
C SER A 478 -1.54 14.69 3.05
N GLY A 479 -2.75 14.58 2.50
CA GLY A 479 -3.28 15.44 1.44
C GLY A 479 -4.77 15.20 1.22
N LYS A 480 -5.37 15.88 0.23
CA LYS A 480 -6.81 15.78 -0.02
C LYS A 480 -7.22 14.38 -0.50
N VAL A 481 -8.18 13.76 0.18
CA VAL A 481 -8.73 12.45 -0.19
C VAL A 481 -9.84 12.63 -1.24
N ALA A 482 -9.64 12.09 -2.44
CA ALA A 482 -10.64 12.05 -3.49
C ALA A 482 -11.50 10.79 -3.41
N ILE A 483 -12.74 10.90 -2.92
CA ILE A 483 -13.75 9.83 -3.04
C ILE A 483 -14.66 10.17 -4.23
N ARG A 484 -14.55 9.41 -5.32
CA ARG A 484 -15.35 9.54 -6.57
C ARG A 484 -15.24 10.91 -7.29
N THR A 485 -14.14 11.65 -7.12
CA THR A 485 -13.88 12.92 -7.81
C THR A 485 -12.43 13.01 -8.27
N THR A 486 -12.10 13.90 -9.21
CA THR A 486 -10.73 14.14 -9.72
C THR A 486 -10.13 15.48 -9.27
N ASN A 487 -10.92 16.37 -8.65
CA ASN A 487 -10.47 17.65 -8.12
C ASN A 487 -11.01 17.85 -6.69
N PRO A 488 -10.46 17.15 -5.70
CA PRO A 488 -10.94 17.23 -4.31
C PRO A 488 -10.67 18.65 -3.77
N GLN A 489 -11.74 19.38 -3.43
CA GLN A 489 -11.68 20.69 -2.77
C GLN A 489 -11.84 20.57 -1.26
N ILE A 490 -12.34 19.42 -0.79
CA ILE A 490 -12.55 19.09 0.62
C ILE A 490 -11.20 18.65 1.20
N ASP A 491 -10.74 19.30 2.26
CA ASP A 491 -9.87 18.65 3.25
C ASP A 491 -10.74 17.64 3.98
N LEU A 492 -10.97 16.48 3.35
CA LEU A 492 -11.71 15.42 3.98
C LEU A 492 -10.74 14.78 4.97
N ALA A 493 -10.67 15.32 6.18
CA ALA A 493 -10.57 14.45 7.33
C ALA A 493 -11.83 13.59 7.28
N ILE A 494 -11.73 12.40 6.67
CA ILE A 494 -12.36 11.27 7.34
C ILE A 494 -11.47 11.16 8.56
N GLY A 495 -12.01 11.47 9.72
CA GLY A 495 -11.27 11.51 10.95
C GLY A 495 -10.64 10.14 11.22
N ASP A 496 -10.31 9.93 12.48
CA ASP A 496 -10.39 8.58 13.02
C ASP A 496 -11.79 7.97 12.77
N ASN A 497 -12.16 6.94 13.51
CA ASN A 497 -13.50 6.37 13.39
C ASN A 497 -14.65 7.38 13.72
N ASP A 498 -14.35 8.62 14.14
CA ASP A 498 -15.30 9.47 14.87
C ASP A 498 -15.47 10.92 14.35
N THR A 499 -14.79 11.38 13.28
CA THR A 499 -15.05 12.73 12.69
C THR A 499 -15.09 12.77 11.15
N GLY A 500 -16.29 12.68 10.55
CA GLY A 500 -16.50 12.81 9.09
C GLY A 500 -17.97 12.55 8.68
N LEU A 501 -18.39 12.92 7.46
CA LEU A 501 -19.76 12.69 6.97
C LEU A 501 -19.92 11.24 6.45
N LYS A 502 -20.55 10.35 7.25
CA LYS A 502 -20.81 8.94 6.87
C LYS A 502 -22.28 8.59 7.09
N GLN A 503 -23.01 8.33 5.99
CA GLN A 503 -24.35 7.76 6.01
C GLN A 503 -24.27 6.29 5.54
N GLN A 504 -24.52 5.34 6.44
CA GLN A 504 -24.61 3.91 6.13
C GLN A 504 -25.97 3.38 6.60
N GLY A 505 -26.89 3.14 5.66
CA GLY A 505 -28.01 2.20 5.83
C GLY A 505 -28.92 2.39 7.04
N ASP A 506 -29.75 3.43 7.00
CA ASP A 506 -31.05 3.67 7.68
C ASP A 506 -31.50 5.12 7.38
N GLY A 507 -30.57 5.95 6.90
CA GLY A 507 -30.80 7.23 6.25
C GLY A 507 -30.62 8.44 7.17
N ILE A 508 -30.12 8.27 8.39
CA ILE A 508 -29.94 9.35 9.36
C ILE A 508 -28.49 9.87 9.33
N LEU A 509 -28.32 11.20 9.29
CA LEU A 509 -27.04 11.89 9.47
C LEU A 509 -27.09 12.63 10.81
N ALA A 510 -26.27 12.24 11.77
CA ALA A 510 -26.31 12.85 13.10
C ALA A 510 -24.93 13.26 13.61
N ILE A 511 -24.90 14.41 14.29
CA ILE A 511 -23.83 14.99 15.07
C ILE A 511 -24.13 14.68 16.53
N TYR A 512 -23.29 13.89 17.17
CA TYR A 512 -23.39 13.54 18.58
C TYR A 512 -22.37 14.35 19.39
N THR A 513 -22.70 14.69 20.62
CA THR A 513 -21.73 15.15 21.62
C THR A 513 -22.10 14.58 22.99
N ASN A 514 -21.12 14.07 23.75
CA ASN A 514 -21.34 13.37 25.03
C ASN A 514 -22.36 12.22 24.96
N ASN A 515 -22.26 11.37 23.91
CA ASN A 515 -23.15 10.21 23.66
C ASN A 515 -24.66 10.53 23.60
N ALA A 516 -25.00 11.81 23.44
CA ALA A 516 -26.33 12.28 23.15
C ALA A 516 -26.31 12.82 21.72
N GLU A 517 -27.28 12.38 20.93
CA GLU A 517 -27.51 12.93 19.61
C GLU A 517 -27.84 14.43 19.76
N ARG A 518 -26.95 15.29 19.27
CA ARG A 518 -27.10 16.74 19.42
C ARG A 518 -27.74 17.37 18.24
N VAL A 519 -27.42 16.89 17.05
CA VAL A 519 -28.07 17.28 15.81
C VAL A 519 -28.30 15.98 15.08
N ARG A 520 -29.52 15.65 14.75
CA ARG A 520 -29.86 14.59 13.82
C ARG A 520 -30.44 15.23 12.58
N ILE A 521 -30.25 14.61 11.45
CA ILE A 521 -30.94 14.86 10.20
C ILE A 521 -31.48 13.50 9.79
N ASN A 522 -32.78 13.32 9.94
CA ASN A 522 -33.43 12.08 9.53
C ASN A 522 -33.35 11.91 8.00
N SER A 523 -33.70 10.71 7.54
CA SER A 523 -33.81 10.41 6.11
C SER A 523 -34.85 11.26 5.38
N ASP A 524 -35.83 11.82 6.10
CA ASP A 524 -36.84 12.75 5.58
C ASP A 524 -36.41 14.23 5.64
N GLY A 525 -35.15 14.49 6.02
CA GLY A 525 -34.54 15.83 6.05
C GLY A 525 -34.94 16.67 7.26
N LYS A 526 -35.67 16.11 8.23
CA LYS A 526 -35.99 16.81 9.47
C LYS A 526 -34.78 16.81 10.39
N VAL A 527 -34.54 17.95 11.04
CA VAL A 527 -33.39 18.18 11.90
C VAL A 527 -33.82 18.14 13.36
N GLY A 528 -33.19 17.33 14.19
CA GLY A 528 -33.43 17.31 15.64
C GLY A 528 -32.22 17.82 16.35
N ILE A 529 -32.33 18.92 17.09
CA ILE A 529 -31.26 19.41 17.96
C ILE A 529 -31.61 19.03 19.40
N GLY A 530 -30.87 18.10 20.00
CA GLY A 530 -31.12 17.60 21.36
C GLY A 530 -32.29 16.62 21.49
N THR A 531 -32.83 16.11 20.37
CA THR A 531 -33.89 15.09 20.36
C THR A 531 -33.75 14.11 19.21
N SER A 532 -34.19 12.87 19.46
CA SER A 532 -34.32 11.81 18.44
C SER A 532 -35.76 11.60 17.97
N HIS A 533 -36.75 12.19 18.66
CA HIS A 533 -38.17 12.13 18.28
C HIS A 533 -38.55 13.40 17.51
N ILE A 534 -38.70 13.24 16.20
CA ILE A 534 -39.02 14.35 15.29
C ILE A 534 -40.26 13.97 14.50
N ASP A 535 -41.41 14.06 15.17
CA ASP A 535 -42.67 13.50 14.67
C ASP A 535 -43.17 14.28 13.43
N SER A 536 -43.38 15.60 13.55
CA SER A 536 -43.96 16.43 12.48
C SER A 536 -43.06 17.57 11.98
N ASP A 537 -42.14 18.09 12.80
CA ASP A 537 -41.52 19.38 12.53
C ASP A 537 -40.18 19.29 11.80
N ARG A 538 -39.88 20.29 10.96
CA ARG A 538 -38.64 20.31 10.16
C ARG A 538 -37.38 20.55 11.00
N LEU A 539 -37.51 21.24 12.13
CA LEU A 539 -36.43 21.46 13.09
C LEU A 539 -37.03 21.38 14.49
N VAL A 540 -36.71 20.32 15.23
CA VAL A 540 -37.09 20.18 16.65
C VAL A 540 -35.87 20.50 17.48
N ILE A 541 -35.94 21.49 18.37
CA ILE A 541 -34.89 21.76 19.35
C ILE A 541 -35.42 21.41 20.74
N GLN A 542 -34.91 20.35 21.35
CA GLN A 542 -35.31 19.91 22.68
C GLN A 542 -34.16 20.14 23.66
N SER A 543 -34.46 20.80 24.78
CA SER A 543 -33.53 20.94 25.90
C SER A 543 -33.83 19.92 26.99
N ALA A 544 -32.86 19.63 27.85
CA ALA A 544 -33.10 18.90 29.09
C ALA A 544 -33.92 19.78 30.06
N ALA A 545 -34.52 19.17 31.09
CA ALA A 545 -35.34 19.92 32.06
C ALA A 545 -34.55 21.13 32.64
N ASN A 546 -35.13 22.33 32.49
CA ASN A 546 -34.63 23.65 32.95
C ASN A 546 -33.53 24.34 32.11
N GLU A 547 -33.24 23.91 30.87
CA GLU A 547 -32.28 24.58 29.97
C GLU A 547 -32.95 25.46 28.88
N LYS A 548 -32.30 26.57 28.50
CA LYS A 548 -32.75 27.45 27.39
C LYS A 548 -32.56 26.72 26.05
N THR A 549 -33.63 26.57 25.27
CA THR A 549 -33.65 25.77 24.02
C THR A 549 -32.92 26.44 22.86
N LEU A 550 -33.18 27.72 22.58
CA LEU A 550 -32.60 28.46 21.46
C LEU A 550 -32.09 29.83 21.92
N ARG A 551 -30.81 30.10 21.69
CA ARG A 551 -30.18 31.43 21.91
C ARG A 551 -29.68 31.98 20.58
N LEU A 552 -30.15 33.15 20.19
CA LEU A 552 -29.61 33.89 19.06
C LEU A 552 -28.67 34.99 19.56
N ILE A 553 -27.46 35.06 19.00
CA ILE A 553 -26.44 36.03 19.37
C ILE A 553 -26.05 36.79 18.09
N GLY A 554 -26.33 38.09 18.03
CA GLY A 554 -25.78 38.99 17.00
C GLY A 554 -24.28 39.26 17.18
N PRO A 555 -23.62 40.03 16.29
CA PRO A 555 -22.15 40.13 16.19
C PRO A 555 -21.37 40.74 17.38
N ASN A 556 -21.97 40.93 18.57
CA ASN A 556 -21.32 41.47 19.78
C ASN A 556 -21.78 40.71 21.04
N ASP A 557 -21.06 40.86 22.16
CA ASP A 557 -21.24 40.13 23.45
C ASP A 557 -22.66 40.16 24.05
N PHE A 558 -23.53 41.07 23.60
CA PHE A 558 -24.91 41.24 24.04
C PHE A 558 -25.97 41.02 22.94
N GLY A 559 -25.61 40.44 21.80
CA GLY A 559 -26.58 39.96 20.82
C GLY A 559 -27.33 41.03 20.03
N VAL A 560 -26.78 42.24 19.90
CA VAL A 560 -27.36 43.31 19.07
C VAL A 560 -27.53 42.82 17.62
N GLY A 561 -28.78 42.73 17.15
CA GLY A 561 -29.11 42.34 15.77
C GLY A 561 -29.38 40.85 15.52
N ALA A 562 -29.45 40.01 16.56
CA ALA A 562 -29.93 38.64 16.40
C ALA A 562 -31.43 38.63 16.04
N GLN A 563 -31.80 37.96 14.94
CA GLN A 563 -33.18 37.88 14.45
C GLN A 563 -33.60 36.43 14.29
N LEU A 564 -34.78 36.05 14.84
CA LEU A 564 -35.46 34.81 14.51
C LEU A 564 -36.58 35.14 13.52
N ASN A 565 -36.33 34.91 12.23
CA ASN A 565 -37.32 35.17 11.20
C ASN A 565 -38.22 33.94 11.02
N PHE A 566 -39.47 34.05 11.47
CA PHE A 566 -40.51 33.08 11.18
C PHE A 566 -41.38 33.65 10.04
N GLY A 567 -41.30 33.13 8.82
CA GLY A 567 -42.40 33.26 7.86
C GLY A 567 -42.09 33.67 6.41
N ASP A 568 -43.14 33.49 5.60
CA ASP A 568 -43.29 33.74 4.16
C ASP A 568 -44.24 34.92 3.85
N ARG A 569 -44.34 35.89 4.78
CA ARG A 569 -45.12 37.16 4.76
C ARG A 569 -46.52 37.17 5.38
N ASN A 570 -47.07 36.06 5.87
CA ASN A 570 -48.48 36.02 6.29
C ASN A 570 -48.70 35.99 7.83
N GLU A 571 -48.27 34.95 8.54
CA GLU A 571 -48.50 34.83 10.00
C GLU A 571 -47.33 34.14 10.72
N VAL A 572 -47.13 34.49 12.00
CA VAL A 572 -46.19 33.80 12.93
C VAL A 572 -46.99 33.17 14.06
N TYR A 573 -46.99 31.83 14.11
CA TYR A 573 -47.66 31.08 15.18
C TYR A 573 -46.68 30.77 16.32
N LEU A 574 -46.86 31.40 17.47
CA LEU A 574 -46.18 31.06 18.73
C LEU A 574 -47.24 30.55 19.70
N THR A 575 -47.28 29.24 19.95
CA THR A 575 -48.25 28.60 20.84
C THR A 575 -47.53 27.88 21.97
N GLU A 576 -48.07 27.99 23.18
CA GLU A 576 -47.67 27.22 24.36
C GLU A 576 -48.89 26.36 24.73
N ASN A 577 -48.70 25.05 24.87
CA ASN A 577 -49.80 24.09 24.95
C ASN A 577 -50.08 23.55 26.36
N GLN A 578 -49.28 23.89 27.37
CA GLN A 578 -49.37 23.28 28.72
C GLN A 578 -49.80 24.29 29.78
N ASP A 579 -49.23 25.50 29.81
CA ASP A 579 -49.56 26.56 30.76
C ASP A 579 -50.45 27.67 30.18
N ARG A 580 -50.68 27.68 28.85
CA ARG A 580 -51.46 28.66 28.07
C ARG A 580 -50.98 30.09 28.26
N LYS A 581 -49.69 30.30 28.55
CA LYS A 581 -49.09 31.60 28.83
C LYS A 581 -47.92 31.89 27.87
N LEU A 582 -48.13 32.81 26.95
CA LEU A 582 -47.03 33.40 26.17
C LEU A 582 -46.38 34.53 26.99
N LEU A 583 -45.21 34.27 27.57
CA LEU A 583 -44.41 35.29 28.25
C LEU A 583 -43.35 35.86 27.29
N ILE A 584 -43.58 37.08 26.80
CA ILE A 584 -42.55 37.88 26.12
C ILE A 584 -41.99 38.82 27.19
N HIS A 585 -40.68 38.79 27.42
CA HIS A 585 -39.99 39.65 28.39
C HIS A 585 -38.85 40.38 27.69
N ALA A 586 -38.74 41.69 27.92
CA ALA A 586 -37.62 42.50 27.48
C ALA A 586 -37.20 43.42 28.61
N ASP A 587 -35.90 43.65 28.76
CA ASP A 587 -35.36 44.50 29.83
C ASP A 587 -35.81 45.98 29.71
N ASN A 588 -36.18 46.42 28.51
CA ASN A 588 -36.62 47.78 28.24
C ASN A 588 -38.02 47.84 27.62
N GLN A 589 -38.18 47.35 26.38
CA GLN A 589 -39.43 47.45 25.64
C GLN A 589 -39.70 46.22 24.78
N ILE A 590 -40.95 45.78 24.76
CA ILE A 590 -41.49 44.88 23.75
C ILE A 590 -42.25 45.74 22.75
N THR A 591 -41.75 45.80 21.51
CA THR A 591 -42.42 46.51 20.42
C THR A 591 -43.14 45.50 19.54
N LEU A 592 -44.47 45.58 19.51
CA LEU A 592 -45.30 44.85 18.55
C LEU A 592 -45.69 45.82 17.43
N ASP A 593 -44.91 45.84 16.36
CA ASP A 593 -45.16 46.70 15.19
C ASP A 593 -46.16 46.04 14.23
N SER A 594 -47.39 45.88 14.71
CA SER A 594 -48.52 45.38 13.93
C SER A 594 -49.62 46.43 13.88
N PRO A 595 -50.35 46.56 12.74
CA PRO A 595 -51.55 47.41 12.68
C PRO A 595 -52.64 46.97 13.67
N SER A 596 -52.65 45.71 14.13
CA SER A 596 -53.56 45.20 15.16
C SER A 596 -52.96 44.03 15.96
N VAL A 597 -53.20 44.01 17.27
CA VAL A 597 -52.75 42.97 18.21
C VAL A 597 -53.98 42.31 18.83
N GLY A 598 -54.17 41.02 18.57
CA GLY A 598 -55.20 40.21 19.21
C GLY A 598 -54.66 39.46 20.43
N ILE A 599 -55.36 39.49 21.55
CA ILE A 599 -55.09 38.66 22.73
C ILE A 599 -56.38 37.85 22.99
N GLY A 600 -56.33 36.53 22.76
CA GLY A 600 -57.52 35.67 22.86
C GLY A 600 -58.47 35.71 21.64
N THR A 601 -58.04 36.31 20.53
CA THR A 601 -58.77 36.32 19.24
C THR A 601 -57.80 36.37 18.08
N ASN A 602 -58.14 35.64 17.01
CA ASN A 602 -57.39 35.64 15.76
C ASN A 602 -57.94 36.66 14.75
N ASP A 603 -59.04 37.34 15.09
CA ASP A 603 -59.64 38.43 14.31
C ASP A 603 -59.78 39.67 15.21
N PRO A 604 -58.69 40.44 15.42
CA PRO A 604 -58.73 41.65 16.22
C PRO A 604 -59.54 42.73 15.52
N LYS A 605 -60.66 43.16 16.11
CA LYS A 605 -61.55 44.20 15.55
C LYS A 605 -61.08 45.63 15.86
N ALA A 606 -59.92 45.76 16.51
CA ALA A 606 -59.29 47.00 16.92
C ALA A 606 -57.77 46.82 16.99
N LYS A 607 -57.02 47.94 17.05
CA LYS A 607 -55.55 47.93 17.13
C LYS A 607 -55.00 47.09 18.30
N LEU A 608 -55.75 47.00 19.39
CA LEU A 608 -55.57 46.00 20.44
C LEU A 608 -56.95 45.42 20.76
N HIS A 609 -57.15 44.12 20.56
CA HIS A 609 -58.40 43.42 20.87
C HIS A 609 -58.11 42.29 21.85
N VAL A 610 -58.53 42.46 23.10
CA VAL A 610 -58.50 41.39 24.11
C VAL A 610 -59.88 40.75 24.16
N ASN A 611 -59.99 39.47 23.85
CA ASN A 611 -61.26 38.73 23.79
C ASN A 611 -61.26 37.59 24.82
N GLY A 612 -62.30 37.53 25.66
CA GLY A 612 -62.51 36.44 26.60
C GLY A 612 -61.75 36.52 27.93
N GLY A 613 -61.26 37.69 28.35
CA GLY A 613 -60.63 37.91 29.65
C GLY A 613 -60.34 39.39 29.93
N ASP A 614 -59.81 39.70 31.11
CA ASP A 614 -59.45 41.06 31.50
C ASP A 614 -58.10 41.49 30.90
N ALA A 615 -58.02 42.71 30.36
CA ALA A 615 -56.76 43.36 30.03
C ALA A 615 -56.24 44.11 31.26
N VAL A 616 -55.48 43.42 32.12
CA VAL A 616 -54.90 44.04 33.32
C VAL A 616 -53.61 44.77 32.95
N ILE A 617 -53.66 46.10 32.88
CA ILE A 617 -52.49 46.95 32.64
C ILE A 617 -52.13 47.63 33.96
N SER A 618 -51.06 47.16 34.60
CA SER A 618 -50.55 47.74 35.85
C SER A 618 -49.66 48.94 35.53
N GLY A 619 -50.31 50.08 35.30
CA GLY A 619 -49.70 51.33 34.89
C GLY A 619 -50.61 52.12 33.95
N LYS A 620 -50.22 53.35 33.62
CA LYS A 620 -51.07 54.25 32.84
C LYS A 620 -51.35 53.67 31.43
N VAL A 621 -52.62 53.49 31.10
CA VAL A 621 -53.05 53.09 29.75
C VAL A 621 -53.11 54.31 28.84
N ALA A 622 -52.14 54.44 27.92
CA ALA A 622 -52.14 55.50 26.91
C ALA A 622 -52.96 55.08 25.70
N ILE A 623 -54.13 55.69 25.49
CA ILE A 623 -54.84 55.62 24.19
C ILE A 623 -54.67 56.98 23.53
N ARG A 624 -53.79 57.06 22.52
CA ARG A 624 -53.47 58.28 21.74
C ARG A 624 -52.84 59.44 22.53
N THR A 625 -52.10 59.18 23.61
CA THR A 625 -51.35 60.21 24.36
C THR A 625 -49.94 59.73 24.73
N THR A 626 -48.99 60.65 24.91
CA THR A 626 -47.59 60.37 25.26
C THR A 626 -47.30 60.46 26.76
N ASN A 627 -48.27 60.91 27.59
CA ASN A 627 -48.10 61.01 29.04
C ASN A 627 -49.42 60.81 29.83
N PRO A 628 -50.10 59.66 29.70
CA PRO A 628 -51.38 59.38 30.37
C PRO A 628 -51.23 59.46 31.90
N GLN A 629 -52.23 59.93 32.65
CA GLN A 629 -52.17 60.05 34.12
C GLN A 629 -53.34 59.33 34.85
N ILE A 630 -54.24 58.61 34.16
CA ILE A 630 -55.40 57.89 34.75
C ILE A 630 -55.67 56.56 34.01
N ASP A 631 -56.12 55.53 34.74
CA ASP A 631 -56.28 54.11 34.31
C ASP A 631 -57.49 53.77 33.41
N LEU A 632 -58.31 54.75 33.00
CA LEU A 632 -59.16 54.65 31.79
C LEU A 632 -59.45 56.07 31.26
N ALA A 633 -58.53 56.63 30.49
CA ALA A 633 -58.62 58.01 30.02
C ALA A 633 -59.44 58.12 28.71
N ILE A 634 -60.63 58.73 28.79
CA ILE A 634 -61.11 59.63 27.73
C ILE A 634 -60.82 61.05 28.24
N GLY A 635 -59.66 61.62 27.92
CA GLY A 635 -59.28 63.00 28.26
C GLY A 635 -57.86 63.20 28.84
N ASP A 636 -57.48 64.47 29.02
CA ASP A 636 -56.20 64.97 29.57
C ASP A 636 -56.35 65.42 31.04
N ASN A 637 -55.51 66.34 31.54
CA ASN A 637 -55.35 66.63 32.99
C ASN A 637 -56.50 67.42 33.64
N ASP A 638 -57.50 67.90 32.89
CA ASP A 638 -58.57 68.75 33.43
C ASP A 638 -59.98 68.45 32.89
N THR A 639 -60.13 67.43 32.03
CA THR A 639 -61.37 67.07 31.34
C THR A 639 -61.53 65.55 31.21
N GLY A 640 -62.70 64.97 31.55
CA GLY A 640 -62.95 63.53 31.37
C GLY A 640 -64.37 63.02 31.70
N LEU A 641 -64.65 61.77 31.32
CA LEU A 641 -65.89 61.02 31.65
C LEU A 641 -65.62 60.08 32.83
N LYS A 642 -66.35 60.25 33.95
CA LYS A 642 -66.19 59.43 35.16
C LYS A 642 -67.45 58.61 35.39
N GLN A 643 -67.33 57.29 35.30
CA GLN A 643 -68.33 56.36 35.82
C GLN A 643 -67.81 55.84 37.16
N GLN A 644 -68.42 56.25 38.27
CA GLN A 644 -68.14 55.65 39.56
C GLN A 644 -68.96 54.35 39.65
N GLY A 645 -68.39 53.28 40.19
CA GLY A 645 -69.03 51.96 40.32
C GLY A 645 -70.27 51.94 41.24
N ASP A 646 -70.88 53.09 41.51
CA ASP A 646 -72.09 53.33 42.29
C ASP A 646 -73.31 53.70 41.42
N GLY A 647 -73.16 53.64 40.09
CA GLY A 647 -74.23 53.95 39.14
C GLY A 647 -74.33 55.43 38.78
N ILE A 648 -73.34 56.26 39.15
CA ILE A 648 -73.29 57.68 38.81
C ILE A 648 -72.43 57.91 37.56
N LEU A 649 -72.97 58.65 36.59
CA LEU A 649 -72.26 59.14 35.40
C LEU A 649 -72.08 60.65 35.48
N ALA A 650 -70.84 61.15 35.42
CA ALA A 650 -70.55 62.58 35.54
C ALA A 650 -69.57 63.12 34.49
N ILE A 651 -69.77 64.40 34.13
CA ILE A 651 -68.92 65.20 33.22
C ILE A 651 -68.22 66.29 34.04
N TYR A 652 -66.90 66.41 33.89
CA TYR A 652 -66.08 67.41 34.57
C TYR A 652 -65.43 68.36 33.57
N THR A 653 -65.33 69.64 33.92
CA THR A 653 -64.41 70.58 33.27
C THR A 653 -63.74 71.46 34.30
N ASN A 654 -62.42 71.68 34.17
CA ASN A 654 -61.64 72.47 35.12
C ASN A 654 -61.84 71.98 36.57
N ASN A 655 -61.77 70.66 36.75
CA ASN A 655 -61.96 69.96 38.03
C ASN A 655 -63.30 70.23 38.75
N ALA A 656 -64.31 70.72 38.03
CA ALA A 656 -65.64 70.94 38.56
C ALA A 656 -66.66 70.07 37.82
N GLU A 657 -67.50 69.39 38.58
CA GLU A 657 -68.59 68.59 38.03
C GLU A 657 -69.63 69.52 37.40
N ARG A 658 -69.90 69.31 36.11
CA ARG A 658 -70.84 70.12 35.34
C ARG A 658 -72.18 69.44 35.18
N VAL A 659 -72.14 68.13 34.94
CA VAL A 659 -73.33 67.30 34.74
C VAL A 659 -73.16 66.00 35.51
N ARG A 660 -74.22 65.56 36.17
CA ARG A 660 -74.35 64.29 36.87
C ARG A 660 -75.61 63.59 36.40
N VAL A 661 -75.56 62.27 36.26
CA VAL A 661 -76.72 61.38 36.35
C VAL A 661 -76.52 60.55 37.61
N ASN A 662 -77.39 60.70 38.60
CA ASN A 662 -77.28 59.94 39.85
C ASN A 662 -77.78 58.50 39.67
N ALA A 663 -77.58 57.65 40.68
CA ALA A 663 -78.02 56.26 40.66
C ALA A 663 -79.54 56.06 40.49
N SER A 664 -80.36 57.08 40.82
CA SER A 664 -81.82 57.10 40.64
C SER A 664 -82.25 57.51 39.21
N GLY A 665 -81.28 57.78 38.33
CA GLY A 665 -81.49 58.26 36.97
C GLY A 665 -81.82 59.75 36.87
N ASP A 666 -81.60 60.52 37.94
CA ASP A 666 -81.86 61.95 37.95
C ASP A 666 -80.64 62.74 37.46
N VAL A 667 -80.89 63.74 36.62
CA VAL A 667 -79.83 64.55 36.00
C VAL A 667 -79.63 65.84 36.78
N GLY A 668 -78.43 66.05 37.31
CA GLY A 668 -77.98 67.31 37.91
C GLY A 668 -77.12 68.11 36.94
N ILE A 669 -77.40 69.40 36.73
CA ILE A 669 -76.53 70.33 36.00
C ILE A 669 -76.15 71.47 36.94
N GLY A 670 -74.85 71.63 37.20
CA GLY A 670 -74.35 72.58 38.19
C GLY A 670 -74.68 72.23 39.65
N THR A 671 -75.21 71.04 39.90
CA THR A 671 -75.51 70.51 41.24
C THR A 671 -75.20 69.03 41.33
N VAL A 672 -74.74 68.62 42.50
CA VAL A 672 -74.38 67.24 42.82
C VAL A 672 -75.52 66.48 43.50
N SER A 673 -76.61 67.17 43.88
CA SER A 673 -77.76 66.61 44.58
C SER A 673 -79.06 66.95 43.85
N PRO A 674 -79.34 66.34 42.69
CA PRO A 674 -80.63 66.52 42.02
C PRO A 674 -81.77 66.00 42.91
N THR A 675 -82.76 66.84 43.18
CA THR A 675 -83.97 66.49 43.97
C THR A 675 -85.17 66.17 43.06
N ALA A 676 -84.96 66.20 41.75
CA ALA A 676 -85.94 65.91 40.71
C ALA A 676 -85.22 65.29 39.50
N LYS A 677 -85.99 64.69 38.58
CA LYS A 677 -85.48 64.01 37.38
C LYS A 677 -84.52 64.87 36.54
N LEU A 678 -84.71 66.18 36.53
CA LEU A 678 -83.74 67.16 36.05
C LEU A 678 -83.66 68.32 37.06
N HIS A 679 -82.49 68.56 37.65
CA HIS A 679 -82.22 69.67 38.56
C HIS A 679 -81.05 70.49 38.00
N VAL A 680 -81.33 71.73 37.59
CA VAL A 680 -80.32 72.68 37.15
C VAL A 680 -80.14 73.77 38.20
N THR A 681 -78.94 73.89 38.77
CA THR A 681 -78.59 75.05 39.61
C THR A 681 -78.00 76.13 38.72
N GLY A 682 -78.87 77.03 38.26
CA GLY A 682 -78.57 78.07 37.30
C GLY A 682 -79.83 78.50 36.53
N ARG A 683 -79.68 79.44 35.58
CA ARG A 683 -80.80 79.81 34.70
C ARG A 683 -81.00 78.74 33.63
N ILE A 684 -82.24 78.28 33.48
CA ILE A 684 -82.66 77.50 32.31
C ILE A 684 -83.25 78.50 31.31
N ARG A 685 -82.65 78.59 30.12
CA ARG A 685 -83.21 79.33 28.99
C ARG A 685 -83.90 78.33 28.08
N LEU A 686 -85.18 78.54 27.81
CA LEU A 686 -85.96 77.80 26.80
C LEU A 686 -86.28 78.81 25.70
N ASP A 687 -85.80 78.59 24.48
CA ASP A 687 -85.94 79.55 23.38
C ASP A 687 -87.34 79.51 22.72
N ASP A 688 -88.09 78.41 22.83
CA ASP A 688 -89.47 78.27 22.35
C ASP A 688 -90.31 77.44 23.35
N VAL A 689 -91.34 78.06 23.95
CA VAL A 689 -92.40 77.35 24.67
C VAL A 689 -93.67 77.51 23.84
N PRO A 690 -94.18 76.44 23.16
CA PRO A 690 -95.36 76.56 22.31
C PRO A 690 -96.58 76.95 23.15
N VAL A 691 -97.16 78.12 22.88
CA VAL A 691 -98.50 78.50 23.35
C VAL A 691 -99.48 78.00 22.29
N TRP A 692 -100.19 76.90 22.56
CA TRP A 692 -101.16 76.33 21.63
C TRP A 692 -102.60 76.65 22.05
N ASP A 693 -103.42 76.94 21.05
CA ASP A 693 -104.77 77.49 21.06
C ASP A 693 -105.90 76.45 21.30
N GLY A 694 -106.88 76.84 22.12
CA GLY A 694 -108.26 76.43 21.85
C GLY A 694 -108.70 74.99 22.18
N SER A 695 -108.45 74.49 23.39
CA SER A 695 -109.48 73.74 24.15
C SER A 695 -109.11 73.69 25.63
N ALA A 696 -110.02 74.14 26.50
CA ALA A 696 -109.75 74.42 27.91
C ALA A 696 -109.45 73.16 28.74
N ALA A 697 -108.17 72.75 28.77
CA ALA A 697 -107.65 71.83 29.78
C ALA A 697 -106.17 72.04 30.19
N TYR A 698 -105.36 72.82 29.45
CA TYR A 698 -103.96 73.08 29.85
C TYR A 698 -103.48 74.48 29.42
N ASP A 699 -104.05 75.54 30.00
CA ASP A 699 -103.44 76.87 29.95
C ASP A 699 -102.46 77.05 31.12
N VAL A 700 -101.22 77.40 30.80
CA VAL A 700 -100.24 77.90 31.78
C VAL A 700 -100.55 79.38 32.02
N THR A 701 -101.47 79.67 32.94
CA THR A 701 -101.78 81.05 33.38
C THR A 701 -101.22 81.37 34.77
N TRP A 702 -100.65 82.58 34.87
CA TRP A 702 -99.98 83.13 36.05
C TRP A 702 -101.01 83.59 37.10
N GLY A 703 -101.02 83.00 38.31
CA GLY A 703 -101.93 83.36 39.39
C GLY A 703 -101.21 83.56 40.73
N HIS A 704 -101.46 84.70 41.40
CA HIS A 704 -100.91 85.03 42.72
C HIS A 704 -101.67 84.26 43.82
N GLY A 705 -101.02 83.27 44.44
CA GLY A 705 -101.55 82.55 45.61
C GLY A 705 -101.29 83.33 46.90
N VAL A 706 -102.34 83.58 47.68
CA VAL A 706 -102.27 84.17 49.04
C VAL A 706 -102.06 83.05 50.07
N GLY A 707 -100.86 83.00 50.65
CA GLY A 707 -100.43 82.06 51.70
C GLY A 707 -98.92 81.83 51.61
N ASP A 708 -98.22 81.82 52.74
CA ASP A 708 -96.76 81.92 52.92
C ASP A 708 -95.90 81.05 51.97
N ASP A 709 -94.75 81.60 51.52
CA ASP A 709 -93.73 81.09 50.58
C ASP A 709 -93.98 81.14 49.04
N ARG A 710 -93.81 82.38 48.51
CA ARG A 710 -93.10 82.78 47.25
C ARG A 710 -92.86 81.73 46.14
N TYR A 711 -93.92 81.22 45.50
CA TYR A 711 -93.80 80.57 44.19
C TYR A 711 -94.96 80.95 43.24
N ASN A 712 -94.62 81.20 41.98
CA ASN A 712 -95.58 81.24 40.87
C ASN A 712 -96.00 79.79 40.57
N VAL A 713 -97.14 79.37 41.11
CA VAL A 713 -97.71 78.02 40.96
C VAL A 713 -98.98 78.11 40.11
N ILE A 714 -99.31 77.05 39.37
CA ILE A 714 -100.48 76.96 38.45
C ILE A 714 -101.78 76.61 39.26
N CYS A 715 -102.93 77.36 39.17
CA CYS A 715 -104.18 77.16 39.99
C CYS A 715 -105.59 77.48 39.34
N ARG A 716 -106.76 77.22 40.00
CA ARG A 716 -108.21 77.25 39.50
C ARG A 716 -109.23 78.02 40.41
N GLU A 717 -110.26 78.71 39.86
CA GLU A 717 -111.42 79.36 40.58
C GLU A 717 -112.72 78.50 40.69
N GLY A 718 -113.46 78.55 41.82
CA GLY A 718 -114.74 77.82 42.03
C GLY A 718 -115.79 78.59 42.87
N SER A 719 -117.11 78.36 42.64
CA SER A 719 -118.22 79.21 43.16
C SER A 719 -119.33 78.46 43.94
N SER A 720 -119.11 77.20 44.35
CA SER A 720 -120.10 76.39 45.08
C SER A 720 -120.40 76.95 46.48
N GLU A 721 -121.64 76.80 46.96
CA GLU A 721 -122.05 77.17 48.33
C GLU A 721 -121.15 76.56 49.41
N ARG A 722 -120.63 75.34 49.21
CA ARG A 722 -119.68 74.68 50.13
C ARG A 722 -118.39 75.47 50.38
N TYR A 723 -118.08 76.43 49.52
CA TYR A 723 -116.90 77.29 49.61
C TYR A 723 -117.24 78.71 50.11
N LYS A 724 -118.49 78.98 50.53
CA LYS A 724 -118.98 80.32 50.93
C LYS A 724 -119.71 80.28 52.28
N GLN A 725 -119.65 81.39 53.02
CA GLN A 725 -120.35 81.59 54.31
C GLN A 725 -120.86 83.04 54.40
N ASN A 726 -121.79 83.33 55.33
CA ASN A 726 -122.41 84.65 55.53
C ASN A 726 -123.12 85.20 54.27
N ILE A 727 -123.92 84.36 53.61
CA ILE A 727 -124.66 84.73 52.39
C ILE A 727 -125.88 85.59 52.78
N MET A 728 -125.90 86.84 52.33
CA MET A 728 -126.97 87.82 52.59
C MET A 728 -127.31 88.59 51.31
N PRO A 729 -128.52 89.18 51.16
CA PRO A 729 -128.85 90.05 50.04
C PRO A 729 -127.85 91.20 49.95
N LEU A 730 -127.47 91.55 48.73
CA LEU A 730 -126.62 92.71 48.50
C LEU A 730 -127.46 93.97 48.69
N GLU A 731 -127.08 94.82 49.63
CA GLU A 731 -127.68 96.14 49.83
C GLU A 731 -126.73 97.19 49.25
N ASP A 732 -127.12 97.78 48.12
CA ASP A 732 -126.41 98.91 47.52
C ASP A 732 -127.41 99.76 46.72
N ASP A 733 -127.02 100.98 46.38
CA ASP A 733 -127.79 101.82 45.45
C ASP A 733 -127.45 101.43 44.01
N PHE A 734 -128.12 100.36 43.57
CA PHE A 734 -127.90 99.78 42.24
C PHE A 734 -128.14 100.77 41.09
N GLN A 735 -129.00 101.78 41.28
CA GLN A 735 -129.33 102.75 40.23
C GLN A 735 -128.12 103.62 39.84
N LYS A 736 -127.13 103.77 40.72
CA LYS A 736 -125.88 104.50 40.42
C LYS A 736 -125.12 103.91 39.24
N ILE A 737 -125.30 102.63 38.91
CA ILE A 737 -124.62 102.06 37.74
C ILE A 737 -125.16 102.65 36.43
N LEU A 738 -126.42 103.13 36.41
CA LEU A 738 -127.01 103.78 35.24
C LEU A 738 -126.46 105.19 35.00
N THR A 739 -125.76 105.78 35.98
CA THR A 739 -125.10 107.08 35.80
C THR A 739 -123.72 106.94 35.18
N LEU A 740 -123.21 105.72 35.00
CA LEU A 740 -121.91 105.47 34.39
C LEU A 740 -122.01 105.46 32.85
N GLU A 741 -120.97 105.99 32.21
CA GLU A 741 -120.81 105.95 30.76
C GLU A 741 -119.66 105.01 30.38
N PRO A 742 -119.85 104.06 29.44
CA PRO A 742 -118.75 103.26 28.92
C PRO A 742 -117.77 104.15 28.14
N LYS A 743 -116.48 103.87 28.28
CA LYS A 743 -115.37 104.57 27.64
C LYS A 743 -114.66 103.65 26.66
N ALA A 744 -114.18 104.23 25.56
CA ALA A 744 -113.22 103.60 24.66
C ALA A 744 -111.82 104.18 24.96
N TYR A 745 -110.79 103.35 25.05
CA TYR A 745 -109.44 103.78 25.40
C TYR A 745 -108.37 102.89 24.75
N GLN A 746 -107.16 103.44 24.60
CA GLN A 746 -105.95 102.70 24.26
C GLN A 746 -105.02 102.66 25.47
N MET A 747 -104.15 101.65 25.55
CA MET A 747 -103.18 101.53 26.65
C MET A 747 -102.04 102.54 26.50
N LYS A 748 -101.46 102.98 27.63
CA LYS A 748 -100.21 103.75 27.63
C LYS A 748 -99.01 102.82 27.42
N GLU A 749 -97.91 103.38 26.95
CA GLU A 749 -96.63 102.67 26.79
C GLU A 749 -96.23 101.88 28.03
N GLY A 750 -95.89 100.60 27.83
CA GLY A 750 -95.51 99.67 28.88
C GLY A 750 -96.67 99.02 29.65
N HIS A 751 -97.93 99.39 29.38
CA HIS A 751 -99.11 98.88 30.09
C HIS A 751 -100.08 98.07 29.20
N GLY A 752 -99.74 97.84 27.94
CA GLY A 752 -100.49 96.99 27.01
C GLY A 752 -100.20 97.36 25.56
N ASN A 753 -100.99 96.83 24.63
CA ASN A 753 -100.90 97.20 23.22
C ASN A 753 -101.46 98.63 23.03
N GLU A 754 -100.59 99.57 22.64
CA GLU A 754 -100.93 100.97 22.44
C GLU A 754 -101.80 101.20 21.20
N ASP A 755 -101.72 100.31 20.21
CA ASP A 755 -102.43 100.46 18.93
C ASP A 755 -103.86 99.91 18.96
N GLU A 756 -104.23 99.15 20.00
CA GLU A 756 -105.53 98.48 20.09
C GLU A 756 -106.54 99.29 20.91
N TRP A 757 -107.67 99.64 20.29
CA TRP A 757 -108.81 100.26 20.98
C TRP A 757 -109.58 99.22 21.80
N GLN A 758 -109.72 99.51 23.09
CA GLN A 758 -110.48 98.72 24.03
C GLN A 758 -111.67 99.51 24.55
N PHE A 759 -112.67 98.80 25.10
CA PHE A 759 -113.89 99.40 25.64
C PHE A 759 -114.12 98.89 27.06
N GLY A 760 -114.53 99.78 27.96
CA GLY A 760 -114.73 99.46 29.35
C GLY A 760 -115.21 100.66 30.17
N TYR A 761 -115.06 100.61 31.48
CA TYR A 761 -115.23 101.76 32.37
C TYR A 761 -113.88 102.14 32.97
N ILE A 762 -113.82 103.28 33.65
CA ILE A 762 -112.63 103.73 34.38
C ILE A 762 -112.84 103.48 35.87
N ALA A 763 -111.87 102.82 36.53
CA ALA A 763 -112.01 102.36 37.91
C ALA A 763 -112.30 103.51 38.88
N GLU A 764 -111.66 104.65 38.65
CA GLU A 764 -111.85 105.88 39.41
C GLU A 764 -113.27 106.44 39.27
N GLU A 765 -113.91 106.33 38.09
CA GLU A 765 -115.28 106.81 37.90
C GLU A 765 -116.28 105.97 38.73
N LEU A 766 -116.06 104.66 38.82
CA LEU A 766 -116.86 103.78 39.66
C LEU A 766 -116.68 104.09 41.15
N ASP A 767 -115.44 104.36 41.59
CA ASP A 767 -115.16 104.74 42.98
C ASP A 767 -115.84 106.06 43.35
N GLN A 768 -115.81 107.04 42.45
CA GLN A 768 -116.36 108.38 42.67
C GLN A 768 -117.90 108.39 42.82
N VAL A 769 -118.63 107.62 42.02
CA VAL A 769 -120.09 107.50 42.18
C VAL A 769 -120.48 106.65 43.41
N GLY A 770 -119.49 106.06 44.09
CA GLY A 770 -119.67 105.27 45.30
C GLY A 770 -119.88 103.78 45.07
N LEU A 771 -119.63 103.27 43.86
CA LEU A 771 -119.73 101.83 43.52
C LEU A 771 -118.42 101.08 43.83
N LYS A 772 -117.91 101.27 45.06
CA LYS A 772 -116.58 100.82 45.50
C LYS A 772 -116.37 99.31 45.47
N SER A 773 -117.44 98.53 45.65
CA SER A 773 -117.41 97.06 45.61
C SER A 773 -117.06 96.48 44.23
N LEU A 774 -117.20 97.30 43.18
CA LEU A 774 -116.87 96.98 41.80
C LEU A 774 -115.45 97.42 41.42
N VAL A 775 -114.74 98.11 42.31
CA VAL A 775 -113.39 98.62 42.09
C VAL A 775 -112.36 97.72 42.77
N VAL A 776 -111.25 97.49 42.09
CA VAL A 776 -110.03 96.90 42.64
C VAL A 776 -109.11 98.05 43.02
N TYR A 777 -108.55 98.01 44.22
CA TYR A 777 -107.62 99.03 44.69
C TYR A 777 -106.20 98.47 44.77
N ASP A 778 -105.22 99.29 44.40
CA ASP A 778 -103.80 98.98 44.61
C ASP A 778 -103.45 98.97 46.11
N ARG A 779 -102.20 98.61 46.43
CA ARG A 779 -101.71 98.57 47.82
C ARG A 779 -101.77 99.92 48.55
N SER A 780 -101.87 101.03 47.82
CA SER A 780 -101.99 102.37 48.37
C SER A 780 -103.45 102.82 48.50
N GLY A 781 -104.41 101.94 48.19
CA GLY A 781 -105.84 102.22 48.27
C GLY A 781 -106.37 103.06 47.10
N ARG A 782 -105.64 103.15 45.99
CA ARG A 782 -106.10 103.87 44.78
C ARG A 782 -106.83 102.91 43.85
N PRO A 783 -107.91 103.33 43.18
CA PRO A 783 -108.53 102.52 42.12
C PRO A 783 -107.48 102.08 41.09
N ASP A 784 -107.47 100.80 40.73
CA ASP A 784 -106.46 100.17 39.85
C ASP A 784 -107.11 99.27 38.79
N GLY A 785 -108.28 98.70 39.09
CA GLY A 785 -109.01 97.87 38.14
C GLY A 785 -110.49 97.80 38.44
N ILE A 786 -111.25 97.15 37.56
CA ILE A 786 -112.70 96.98 37.70
C ILE A 786 -113.05 95.50 37.74
N GLN A 787 -113.94 95.13 38.64
CA GLN A 787 -114.50 93.80 38.74
C GLN A 787 -115.67 93.64 37.76
N TYR A 788 -115.38 93.65 36.45
CA TYR A 788 -116.40 93.57 35.39
C TYR A 788 -117.37 92.40 35.58
N LYS A 789 -116.87 91.25 36.04
CA LYS A 789 -117.70 90.06 36.33
C LYS A 789 -118.80 90.33 37.38
N LYS A 790 -118.60 91.28 38.30
CA LYS A 790 -119.60 91.65 39.33
C LYS A 790 -120.59 92.70 38.85
N MET A 791 -120.25 93.51 37.84
CA MET A 791 -121.15 94.53 37.29
C MET A 791 -122.45 93.91 36.75
N CYS A 792 -122.36 92.72 36.16
CA CYS A 792 -123.51 91.95 35.69
C CYS A 792 -124.55 91.71 36.80
N ILE A 793 -124.10 91.53 38.04
CA ILE A 793 -124.96 91.30 39.21
C ILE A 793 -125.70 92.59 39.59
N TYR A 794 -125.03 93.74 39.53
CA TYR A 794 -125.64 95.05 39.80
C TYR A 794 -126.72 95.42 38.77
N LEU A 795 -126.44 95.21 37.48
CA LEU A 795 -127.41 95.47 36.40
C LEU A 795 -128.70 94.66 36.56
N ASN A 796 -128.60 93.43 37.09
CA ASN A 796 -129.77 92.61 37.35
C ASN A 796 -130.74 93.23 38.37
N GLU A 797 -130.22 93.81 39.46
CA GLU A 797 -131.05 94.49 40.46
C GLU A 797 -131.65 95.80 39.92
N VAL A 798 -130.95 96.49 39.03
CA VAL A 798 -131.51 97.65 38.30
C VAL A 798 -132.69 97.24 37.42
N LEU A 799 -132.53 96.17 36.63
CA LEU A 799 -133.57 95.67 35.74
C LEU A 799 -134.83 95.25 36.53
N LYS A 800 -134.66 94.56 37.66
CA LYS A 800 -135.79 94.22 38.56
C LYS A 800 -136.53 95.47 39.06
N ASN A 801 -135.79 96.50 39.46
CA ASN A 801 -136.39 97.76 39.91
C ASN A 801 -137.17 98.48 38.80
N GLN A 802 -136.64 98.49 37.56
CA GLN A 802 -137.35 99.04 36.41
C GLN A 802 -138.64 98.27 36.09
N GLN A 803 -138.59 96.94 36.13
CA GLN A 803 -139.78 96.09 35.92
C GLN A 803 -140.90 96.41 36.94
N ASN A 804 -140.55 96.54 38.22
CA ASN A 804 -141.50 96.91 39.28
C ASN A 804 -142.10 98.32 39.11
N TYR A 805 -141.39 99.24 38.45
CA TYR A 805 -141.88 100.59 38.17
C TYR A 805 -142.86 100.59 36.98
N LEU A 806 -142.54 99.83 35.92
CA LEU A 806 -143.42 99.65 34.77
C LEU A 806 -144.78 99.06 35.18
N GLU A 807 -144.79 98.01 36.01
CA GLU A 807 -146.04 97.41 36.51
C GLU A 807 -146.89 98.41 37.32
N ARG A 808 -146.25 99.29 38.10
CA ARG A 808 -146.97 100.35 38.84
C ARG A 808 -147.57 101.41 37.92
N LEU A 809 -146.86 101.78 36.86
CA LEU A 809 -147.36 102.71 35.84
C LEU A 809 -148.54 102.12 35.08
N GLU A 810 -148.44 100.85 34.69
CA GLU A 810 -149.50 100.12 33.99
C GLU A 810 -150.77 100.06 34.85
N ASN A 811 -150.63 99.74 36.15
CA ASN A 811 -151.74 99.79 37.11
C ASN A 811 -152.37 101.18 37.25
N LYS A 812 -151.56 102.25 37.25
CA LYS A 812 -152.04 103.63 37.36
C LYS A 812 -152.76 104.11 36.10
N VAL A 813 -152.27 103.71 34.92
CA VAL A 813 -152.92 103.97 33.63
C VAL A 813 -154.27 103.26 33.57
N ASN A 814 -154.34 102.00 34.05
CA ASN A 814 -155.60 101.26 34.16
C ASN A 814 -156.61 101.95 35.10
N GLU A 815 -156.18 102.46 36.27
CA GLU A 815 -157.03 103.25 37.18
C GLU A 815 -157.53 104.57 36.57
N LEU A 816 -156.67 105.29 35.83
CA LEU A 816 -157.04 106.55 35.16
C LEU A 816 -158.04 106.31 34.03
N ASN A 817 -157.86 105.25 33.24
CA ASN A 817 -158.82 104.84 32.22
C ASN A 817 -160.19 104.49 32.83
N GLN A 818 -160.23 103.81 33.99
CA GLN A 818 -161.48 103.55 34.70
C GLN A 818 -162.19 104.84 35.17
N LYS A 819 -161.44 105.86 35.60
CA LYS A 819 -162.03 107.16 36.00
C LYS A 819 -162.54 108.00 34.81
N LEU A 820 -161.93 107.88 33.63
CA LEU A 820 -162.38 108.60 32.43
C LEU A 820 -163.71 108.05 31.87
N THR A 821 -163.94 106.75 32.02
CA THR A 821 -165.13 106.06 31.47
C THR A 821 -166.39 106.26 32.33
N ALA A 822 -166.25 106.75 33.57
CA ALA A 822 -167.36 106.95 34.52
C ALA A 822 -167.80 108.43 34.67
N GLY A 823 -167.25 109.34 33.86
CA GLY A 823 -167.67 110.74 33.74
C GLY A 823 -168.67 111.02 32.61
N GLN A 824 -169.31 109.98 32.05
CA GLN A 824 -170.41 110.05 31.06
C GLN A 824 -171.69 109.42 31.61
#